data_AF-A0A7I7Z145-F1
#
_entry.id   AF-A0A7I7Z145-F1
#
_cell.length_a   1.000
_cell.length_b   1.000
_cell.length_c   1.000
_cell.angle_alpha   90.00
_cell.angle_beta   90.00
_cell.angle_gamma   90.00
#
_symmetry.space_group_name_H-M   'P 1'
#
loop_
_entity.id
_entity.type
_entity.pdbx_description
1 polymer ?
#
loop_
_entity_poly.entity_id
_entity_poly.type
_entity_poly.pdbx_seq_one_letter_code
_entity_poly.pdbx_strand_id
1 'polypeptide(L)'
;MANADCIVIQGSNMAECHPVGFQWVEEARARGARIIHVDPRFTRTSAVSDRHIPIRAGSDVVLLGALINHVLANDLWFKEYVVAYTNAATLINEDFRDAEDLGGLFSGFDPQTGQYDTSTWAYEEEGNGQVESAGGGHTHGATASDSAAGHQQGSGGPPLAHARVKRDETLQHPRTVFQIVKRHYGRYTPQMVTEVCGISREDFDYLARSIVENSGRERTTCFAYAVGWTQHTLGAQFIRTATILQLLLGNVGRPGSGIMALRGHATIQGSTDIPTLFNLLPGYLPMPKAGMHDTLDAYLNAVGSKRQKGFWANADAYTVSLLKAWWGEAATEDNDWAYDYLPRLTGPHGTYQTLMGMLDDEVQGYFLLGQNPAVGSAHGRLQRLGMAHLKWLVVRDLNLIESATWWKDGPEIASGELKTEEIETEVFFLPAATHVEKAGSFTQTQRLVQWRHKAVEPPGQCQSELQFFFELGKRIRQRLAGSTDERDRPLLDLTWDYPTDEHGEPDGEAVLAEINGYHLSNTAGPNARKPLSSYTEMRADGSTAGGCWIYTGVYAGATNQAARRVPHGGPSPSQQEWGWAWPADRRILYNRASADPDGKPWSERKRYIWWDDTQQRWVGYDVADFPADRAPGSRPDPDVGGPDALAGDDPFVMQADGKGWLFAPKGVVDGPLPTHYEPQESPVANALYPQQQNPARITFPRKDNLSAPSAGEPGAEVYPYVFTTYRLTEHHTAGGMSRWLPYLSELQPEMFCEVSKELAAERGLEPYGWATIVSPRAAIEARVLVTARLAPLVVGGRTVHQIGLPYHWGVGGDAVVSGDAANDLLGITLDPNVQIQESKAGSCDIRPGRRPQGEELLRLIADYQSRSGATAETGNTRLSDAVWKGGADGAAERSE
;
A
#
# COMPACT_ATOMS: atom_id res chain seq x y z
N MET A 1 16.44 10.35 5.81
CA MET A 1 17.40 9.21 5.85
C MET A 1 18.79 9.66 6.27
N ALA A 2 19.42 10.66 5.65
CA ALA A 2 20.78 11.15 5.99
C ALA A 2 21.02 11.57 7.47
N ASN A 3 19.96 11.77 8.25
CA ASN A 3 20.03 12.11 9.68
C ASN A 3 19.82 10.90 10.61
N ALA A 4 19.68 9.69 10.06
CA ALA A 4 19.45 8.46 10.83
C ALA A 4 20.75 7.98 11.51
N ASP A 5 20.61 7.28 12.63
CA ASP A 5 21.75 6.64 13.33
C ASP A 5 21.79 5.13 13.07
N CYS A 6 20.65 4.56 12.67
CA CYS A 6 20.55 3.22 12.13
C CYS A 6 19.51 3.23 11.00
N ILE A 7 19.81 2.54 9.91
CA ILE A 7 18.87 2.31 8.81
C ILE A 7 18.70 0.81 8.64
N VAL A 8 17.48 0.33 8.85
CA VAL A 8 17.08 -1.06 8.58
C VAL A 8 16.32 -1.07 7.26
N ILE A 9 16.91 -1.68 6.24
CA ILE A 9 16.28 -1.88 4.96
C ILE A 9 15.72 -3.31 4.97
N GLN A 10 14.39 -3.43 5.05
CA GLN A 10 13.69 -4.70 5.13
C GLN A 10 12.43 -4.62 4.26
N GLY A 11 12.21 -5.62 3.42
CA GLY A 11 11.16 -5.56 2.41
C GLY A 11 11.45 -4.56 1.26
N SER A 12 12.73 -4.21 1.03
CA SER A 12 13.17 -3.33 -0.05
C SER A 12 14.59 -3.68 -0.49
N ASN A 13 14.86 -3.56 -1.79
CA ASN A 13 16.21 -3.59 -2.35
C ASN A 13 16.58 -2.19 -2.87
N MET A 14 16.81 -1.27 -1.94
CA MET A 14 16.84 0.16 -2.21
C MET A 14 17.94 0.60 -3.18
N ALA A 15 19.12 -0.02 -3.15
CA ALA A 15 20.21 0.32 -4.08
C ALA A 15 19.88 -0.01 -5.55
N GLU A 16 18.93 -0.90 -5.81
CA GLU A 16 18.49 -1.26 -7.16
C GLU A 16 17.18 -0.56 -7.54
N CYS A 17 16.22 -0.52 -6.63
CA CYS A 17 14.89 0.03 -6.89
C CYS A 17 14.82 1.55 -6.74
N HIS A 18 15.72 2.14 -5.95
CA HIS A 18 15.78 3.57 -5.63
C HIS A 18 17.22 4.09 -5.58
N PRO A 19 18.06 3.83 -6.60
CA PRO A 19 19.51 4.03 -6.53
C PRO A 19 19.91 5.48 -6.17
N VAL A 20 19.21 6.48 -6.73
CA VAL A 20 19.47 7.89 -6.40
C VAL A 20 19.00 8.24 -4.99
N GLY A 21 17.92 7.63 -4.49
CA GLY A 21 17.49 7.79 -3.10
C GLY A 21 18.50 7.18 -2.11
N PHE A 22 19.20 6.12 -2.54
CA PHE A 22 20.19 5.41 -1.73
C PHE A 22 21.42 6.25 -1.38
N GLN A 23 21.69 7.34 -2.11
CA GLN A 23 22.74 8.30 -1.74
C GLN A 23 22.57 8.80 -0.29
N TRP A 24 21.33 8.96 0.18
CA TRP A 24 21.04 9.44 1.54
C TRP A 24 21.25 8.37 2.61
N VAL A 25 21.35 7.10 2.22
CA VAL A 25 21.77 5.99 3.10
C VAL A 25 23.28 6.05 3.26
N GLU A 26 24.03 6.24 2.17
CA GLU A 26 25.49 6.42 2.22
C GLU A 26 25.90 7.70 2.98
N GLU A 27 25.16 8.80 2.83
CA GLU A 27 25.37 10.01 3.64
C GLU A 27 25.15 9.75 5.15
N ALA A 28 24.13 8.95 5.51
CA ALA A 28 23.95 8.55 6.90
C ALA A 28 25.13 7.70 7.38
N ARG A 29 25.58 6.75 6.57
CA ARG A 29 26.73 5.89 6.86
C ARG A 29 28.02 6.70 7.06
N ALA A 30 28.27 7.68 6.21
CA ALA A 30 29.42 8.59 6.33
C ALA A 30 29.39 9.38 7.65
N ARG A 31 28.20 9.60 8.22
CA ARG A 31 27.98 10.21 9.54
C ARG A 31 27.97 9.20 10.69
N GLY A 32 28.27 7.93 10.42
CA GLY A 32 28.37 6.86 11.40
C GLY A 32 27.09 6.05 11.61
N ALA A 33 26.08 6.18 10.75
CA ALA A 33 24.89 5.35 10.83
C ALA A 33 25.20 3.88 10.50
N ARG A 34 24.58 2.96 11.24
CA ARG A 34 24.64 1.52 10.93
C ARG A 34 23.61 1.16 9.87
N ILE A 35 24.02 0.48 8.81
CA ILE A 35 23.16 0.06 7.70
C ILE A 35 22.97 -1.45 7.74
N ILE A 36 21.72 -1.90 7.89
CA ILE A 36 21.37 -3.32 7.99
C ILE A 36 20.37 -3.65 6.88
N HIS A 37 20.63 -4.71 6.13
CA HIS A 37 19.74 -5.19 5.10
C HIS A 37 19.21 -6.58 5.45
N VAL A 38 17.89 -6.67 5.63
CA VAL A 38 17.18 -7.92 5.93
C VAL A 38 16.41 -8.32 4.66
N ASP A 39 16.91 -9.33 3.95
CA ASP A 39 16.35 -9.77 2.66
C ASP A 39 16.70 -11.26 2.44
N PRO A 40 15.80 -12.07 1.85
CA PRO A 40 16.09 -13.47 1.50
C PRO A 40 17.34 -13.62 0.63
N ARG A 41 17.74 -12.58 -0.08
CA ARG A 41 18.85 -12.58 -1.04
C ARG A 41 19.93 -11.60 -0.61
N PHE A 42 21.16 -11.94 -0.90
CA PHE A 42 22.27 -10.99 -0.91
C PHE A 42 22.20 -10.16 -2.19
N THR A 43 21.78 -8.90 -2.08
CA THR A 43 21.55 -8.00 -3.21
C THR A 43 22.67 -6.96 -3.36
N ARG A 44 22.54 -6.04 -4.34
CA ARG A 44 23.44 -4.87 -4.42
C ARG A 44 23.32 -3.96 -3.20
N THR A 45 22.16 -3.94 -2.53
CA THR A 45 21.99 -3.28 -1.22
C THR A 45 22.78 -4.00 -0.13
N SER A 46 22.73 -5.34 -0.08
CA SER A 46 23.52 -6.13 0.88
C SER A 46 25.01 -5.85 0.75
N ALA A 47 25.51 -5.72 -0.48
CA ALA A 47 26.93 -5.54 -0.78
C ALA A 47 27.56 -4.29 -0.15
N VAL A 48 26.73 -3.27 0.14
CA VAL A 48 27.17 -2.00 0.73
C VAL A 48 26.63 -1.78 2.15
N SER A 49 25.86 -2.73 2.68
CA SER A 49 25.36 -2.69 4.07
C SER A 49 26.43 -3.17 5.06
N ASP A 50 26.34 -2.78 6.32
CA ASP A 50 27.25 -3.25 7.36
C ASP A 50 26.94 -4.70 7.77
N ARG A 51 25.67 -5.13 7.66
CA ARG A 51 25.23 -6.51 7.87
C ARG A 51 24.10 -6.86 6.92
N HIS A 52 24.19 -8.02 6.26
CA HIS A 52 23.08 -8.68 5.60
C HIS A 52 22.55 -9.78 6.53
N ILE A 53 21.24 -9.83 6.71
CA ILE A 53 20.56 -10.86 7.51
C ILE A 53 19.58 -11.58 6.57
N PRO A 54 19.83 -12.86 6.23
CA PRO A 54 18.95 -13.62 5.36
C PRO A 54 17.66 -14.00 6.11
N ILE A 55 16.51 -13.84 5.46
CA ILE A 55 15.19 -14.16 6.03
C ILE A 55 14.39 -15.03 5.05
N ARG A 56 13.56 -15.94 5.55
CA ARG A 56 12.57 -16.65 4.72
C ARG A 56 11.45 -15.70 4.30
N ALA A 57 11.15 -15.63 3.00
CA ALA A 57 10.03 -14.83 2.50
C ALA A 57 8.71 -15.17 3.21
N GLY A 58 7.99 -14.15 3.68
CA GLY A 58 6.72 -14.31 4.38
C GLY A 58 6.82 -14.50 5.91
N SER A 59 8.02 -14.39 6.51
CA SER A 59 8.22 -14.57 7.96
C SER A 59 8.51 -13.27 8.73
N ASP A 60 8.30 -12.10 8.12
CA ASP A 60 8.67 -10.80 8.67
C ASP A 60 7.96 -10.45 9.99
N VAL A 61 6.70 -10.84 10.18
CA VAL A 61 5.96 -10.64 11.45
C VAL A 61 6.68 -11.33 12.61
N VAL A 62 7.27 -12.51 12.38
CA VAL A 62 7.98 -13.23 13.43
C VAL A 62 9.23 -12.48 13.88
N LEU A 63 10.03 -11.99 12.93
CA LEU A 63 11.22 -11.18 13.22
C LEU A 63 10.86 -9.89 13.96
N LEU A 64 9.93 -9.11 13.41
CA LEU A 64 9.52 -7.82 13.97
C LEU A 64 8.82 -7.99 15.32
N GLY A 65 7.98 -9.01 15.47
CA GLY A 65 7.34 -9.37 16.73
C GLY A 65 8.34 -9.74 17.81
N ALA A 66 9.41 -10.48 17.46
CA ALA A 66 10.47 -10.81 18.39
C ALA A 66 11.31 -9.59 18.80
N LEU A 67 11.49 -8.60 17.91
CA LEU A 67 12.10 -7.32 18.25
C LEU A 67 11.20 -6.51 19.22
N ILE A 68 9.89 -6.51 19.01
CA ILE A 68 8.93 -5.88 19.95
C ILE A 68 9.00 -6.58 21.31
N ASN A 69 8.96 -7.91 21.34
CA ASN A 69 9.09 -8.68 22.57
C ASN A 69 10.41 -8.36 23.29
N HIS A 70 11.52 -8.33 22.56
CA HIS A 70 12.83 -7.97 23.12
C HIS A 70 12.81 -6.57 23.76
N VAL A 71 12.23 -5.57 23.09
CA VAL A 71 12.12 -4.21 23.61
C VAL A 71 11.26 -4.15 24.88
N LEU A 72 10.11 -4.84 24.90
CA LEU A 72 9.16 -4.80 26.02
C LEU A 72 9.61 -5.65 27.22
N ALA A 73 10.16 -6.84 26.98
CA ALA A 73 10.62 -7.76 28.03
C ALA A 73 11.84 -7.21 28.79
N ASN A 74 12.63 -6.34 28.17
CA ASN A 74 13.84 -5.76 28.75
C ASN A 74 13.70 -4.27 29.14
N ASP A 75 12.48 -3.72 29.10
CA ASP A 75 12.18 -2.31 29.44
C ASP A 75 12.99 -1.28 28.63
N LEU A 76 13.20 -1.56 27.33
CA LEU A 76 14.04 -0.76 26.42
C LEU A 76 13.25 0.26 25.57
N TRP A 77 11.97 0.44 25.86
CA TRP A 77 11.07 1.33 25.13
C TRP A 77 11.19 2.78 25.63
N PHE A 78 10.88 3.74 24.77
CA PHE A 78 10.97 5.16 25.11
C PHE A 78 9.72 5.60 25.89
N LYS A 79 9.78 5.42 27.22
CA LYS A 79 8.63 5.59 28.12
C LYS A 79 7.88 6.91 28.02
N GLU A 80 8.58 8.03 28.07
CA GLU A 80 7.99 9.38 27.97
C GLU A 80 7.21 9.56 26.67
N TYR A 81 7.77 9.09 25.55
CA TYR A 81 7.14 9.15 24.24
C TYR A 81 5.89 8.25 24.19
N VAL A 82 6.02 6.99 24.62
CA VAL A 82 4.95 5.98 24.48
C VAL A 82 3.73 6.37 25.30
N VAL A 83 3.91 6.77 26.57
CA VAL A 83 2.79 7.15 27.44
C VAL A 83 2.05 8.38 26.89
N ALA A 84 2.78 9.40 26.45
CA ALA A 84 2.18 10.65 26.00
C ALA A 84 1.54 10.56 24.60
N TYR A 85 2.21 9.89 23.65
CA TYR A 85 1.90 10.01 22.22
C TYR A 85 1.25 8.77 21.61
N THR A 86 1.09 7.68 22.36
CA THR A 86 0.44 6.48 21.86
C THR A 86 -0.83 6.15 22.64
N ASN A 87 -1.59 5.18 22.14
CA ASN A 87 -2.76 4.64 22.84
C ASN A 87 -2.40 3.61 23.93
N ALA A 88 -1.14 3.49 24.35
CA ALA A 88 -0.66 2.52 25.34
C ALA A 88 -1.49 2.46 26.64
N ALA A 89 -1.92 3.61 27.16
CA ALA A 89 -2.69 3.71 28.41
C ALA A 89 -4.20 3.47 28.23
N THR A 90 -4.71 3.40 26.99
CA THR A 90 -6.14 3.24 26.73
C THR A 90 -6.60 1.82 27.05
N LEU A 91 -7.78 1.67 27.67
CA LEU A 91 -8.38 0.38 27.98
C LEU A 91 -9.17 -0.16 26.77
N ILE A 92 -9.02 -1.45 26.49
CA ILE A 92 -9.79 -2.20 25.48
C ILE A 92 -11.02 -2.83 26.14
N ASN A 93 -12.09 -2.99 25.34
CA ASN A 93 -13.29 -3.74 25.70
C ASN A 93 -12.94 -5.10 26.36
N GLU A 94 -13.72 -5.48 27.37
CA GLU A 94 -13.48 -6.66 28.19
C GLU A 94 -13.75 -8.00 27.51
N ASP A 95 -14.57 -7.97 26.46
CA ASP A 95 -14.90 -9.11 25.61
C ASP A 95 -13.83 -9.37 24.54
N PHE A 96 -12.83 -8.49 24.40
CA PHE A 96 -11.69 -8.75 23.54
C PHE A 96 -11.00 -10.06 23.91
N ARG A 97 -10.75 -10.89 22.91
CA ARG A 97 -9.89 -12.07 23.00
C ARG A 97 -8.84 -12.03 21.90
N ASP A 98 -7.61 -12.32 22.30
CA ASP A 98 -6.43 -12.23 21.45
C ASP A 98 -6.30 -13.49 20.57
N ALA A 99 -5.53 -13.39 19.48
CA ALA A 99 -5.05 -14.55 18.71
C ALA A 99 -4.32 -15.57 19.59
N GLU A 100 -3.68 -15.10 20.67
CA GLU A 100 -3.07 -15.95 21.70
C GLU A 100 -4.08 -16.81 22.46
N ASP A 101 -5.28 -16.28 22.69
CA ASP A 101 -6.32 -16.93 23.49
C ASP A 101 -7.13 -17.93 22.64
N LEU A 102 -7.21 -17.71 21.32
CA LEU A 102 -8.06 -18.49 20.43
C LEU A 102 -7.31 -19.14 19.26
N GLY A 103 -6.07 -19.58 19.48
CA GLY A 103 -5.37 -20.44 18.53
C GLY A 103 -5.12 -19.80 17.16
N GLY A 104 -4.85 -18.50 17.13
CA GLY A 104 -4.58 -17.74 15.91
C GLY A 104 -5.81 -17.05 15.34
N LEU A 105 -6.88 -16.85 16.11
CA LEU A 105 -8.03 -16.02 15.72
C LEU A 105 -8.31 -14.97 16.80
N PHE A 106 -8.79 -13.79 16.41
CA PHE A 106 -9.31 -12.81 17.38
C PHE A 106 -10.78 -13.06 17.72
N SER A 107 -11.28 -12.44 18.79
CA SER A 107 -12.73 -12.37 19.04
C SER A 107 -13.46 -11.77 17.84
N GLY A 108 -14.63 -12.34 17.51
CA GLY A 108 -15.49 -11.88 16.43
C GLY A 108 -15.34 -12.62 15.09
N PHE A 109 -14.49 -13.64 14.97
CA PHE A 109 -14.36 -14.41 13.73
C PHE A 109 -15.63 -15.20 13.38
N ASP A 110 -16.12 -15.04 12.15
CA ASP A 110 -17.19 -15.85 11.56
C ASP A 110 -16.59 -16.83 10.53
N PRO A 111 -16.60 -18.15 10.81
CA PRO A 111 -16.06 -19.17 9.92
C PRO A 111 -16.83 -19.31 8.60
N GLN A 112 -18.11 -18.92 8.55
CA GLN A 112 -18.90 -19.03 7.32
C GLN A 112 -18.48 -17.97 6.30
N THR A 113 -18.27 -16.74 6.75
CA THR A 113 -17.90 -15.60 5.89
C THR A 113 -16.39 -15.43 5.76
N GLY A 114 -15.60 -15.89 6.74
CA GLY A 114 -14.18 -15.62 6.85
C GLY A 114 -13.87 -14.19 7.31
N GLN A 115 -14.82 -13.53 8.01
CA GLN A 115 -14.71 -12.13 8.42
C GLN A 115 -14.72 -11.99 9.94
N TYR A 116 -14.33 -10.81 10.43
CA TYR A 116 -14.39 -10.47 11.84
C TYR A 116 -15.45 -9.41 12.13
N ASP A 117 -16.28 -9.64 13.14
CA ASP A 117 -16.90 -8.55 13.88
C ASP A 117 -15.85 -7.88 14.78
N THR A 118 -15.58 -6.62 14.48
CA THR A 118 -14.55 -5.82 15.15
C THR A 118 -15.04 -5.11 16.41
N SER A 119 -16.31 -5.28 16.80
CA SER A 119 -16.94 -4.61 17.95
C SER A 119 -16.16 -4.77 19.25
N THR A 120 -15.66 -5.98 19.52
CA THR A 120 -14.88 -6.30 20.72
C THR A 120 -13.46 -5.70 20.71
N TRP A 121 -12.98 -5.19 19.58
CA TRP A 121 -11.66 -4.57 19.49
C TRP A 121 -11.70 -3.09 19.91
N ALA A 122 -12.89 -2.52 20.09
CA ALA A 122 -13.04 -1.12 20.44
C ALA A 122 -12.42 -0.77 21.82
N TYR A 123 -12.15 0.51 22.01
CA TYR A 123 -11.81 1.04 23.33
C TYR A 123 -13.00 0.91 24.29
N GLU A 124 -12.70 0.86 25.59
CA GLU A 124 -13.72 0.91 26.63
C GLU A 124 -14.22 2.35 26.82
N GLU A 125 -15.54 2.54 26.75
CA GLU A 125 -16.18 3.87 26.84
C GLU A 125 -16.57 4.26 28.28
N GLU A 126 -16.59 5.57 28.55
CA GLU A 126 -17.11 6.14 29.80
C GLU A 126 -18.60 6.50 29.68
N GLY A 127 -19.49 5.59 30.09
CA GLY A 127 -20.94 5.79 30.17
C GLY A 127 -21.77 4.82 29.33
N ASN A 128 -23.07 4.68 29.61
CA ASN A 128 -24.02 3.74 28.93
C ASN A 128 -24.38 4.16 27.49
N GLY A 129 -23.46 4.78 26.74
CA GLY A 129 -23.66 5.07 25.32
C GLY A 129 -23.47 3.78 24.51
N GLN A 130 -24.53 3.27 23.88
CA GLN A 130 -24.35 2.30 22.81
C GLN A 130 -23.85 3.03 21.57
N VAL A 131 -22.70 2.61 21.04
CA VAL A 131 -22.32 2.93 19.67
C VAL A 131 -23.02 1.94 18.75
N GLU A 132 -23.95 2.45 17.95
CA GLU A 132 -24.29 1.78 16.70
C GLU A 132 -23.07 1.89 15.80
N SER A 133 -22.45 0.75 15.47
CA SER A 133 -21.50 0.72 14.36
C SER A 133 -22.25 1.20 13.11
N ALA A 134 -21.75 2.23 12.43
CA ALA A 134 -22.14 2.48 11.04
C ALA A 134 -21.64 1.27 10.22
N GLY A 135 -22.53 0.29 10.03
CA GLY A 135 -22.23 -1.08 9.61
C GLY A 135 -23.16 -2.14 10.25
N GLY A 136 -23.94 -1.77 11.27
CA GLY A 136 -24.91 -2.64 11.95
C GLY A 136 -26.24 -2.79 11.21
N GLY A 137 -26.21 -3.00 9.89
CA GLY A 137 -27.39 -3.40 9.15
C GLY A 137 -27.60 -4.89 9.26
N HIS A 138 -28.54 -5.34 10.11
CA HIS A 138 -29.11 -6.67 9.97
C HIS A 138 -29.84 -6.76 8.62
N THR A 139 -29.14 -7.18 7.57
CA THR A 139 -29.75 -7.54 6.28
C THR A 139 -29.58 -9.02 6.04
N HIS A 140 -30.68 -9.77 6.21
CA HIS A 140 -30.83 -11.09 5.62
C HIS A 140 -30.71 -10.97 4.10
N GLY A 141 -29.53 -11.26 3.55
CA GLY A 141 -29.27 -11.25 2.11
C GLY A 141 -27.80 -11.48 1.84
N ALA A 142 -27.40 -12.72 1.60
CA ALA A 142 -26.03 -13.07 1.23
C ALA A 142 -25.73 -12.57 -0.19
N THR A 143 -25.22 -11.34 -0.34
CA THR A 143 -24.52 -10.88 -1.55
C THR A 143 -23.55 -9.72 -1.25
N ALA A 144 -22.26 -9.95 -1.52
CA ALA A 144 -21.23 -9.04 -2.05
C ALA A 144 -20.88 -7.66 -1.43
N SER A 145 -21.62 -7.07 -0.49
CA SER A 145 -21.37 -5.67 -0.06
C SER A 145 -20.29 -5.46 1.02
N ASP A 146 -19.94 -6.49 1.80
CA ASP A 146 -19.08 -6.32 3.00
C ASP A 146 -17.65 -6.86 2.88
N SER A 147 -17.24 -7.37 1.71
CA SER A 147 -15.90 -7.96 1.48
C SER A 147 -14.72 -6.95 1.45
N ALA A 148 -14.94 -5.70 1.86
CA ALA A 148 -13.97 -4.62 1.71
C ALA A 148 -13.98 -3.60 2.87
N ALA A 149 -14.30 -4.00 4.11
CA ALA A 149 -14.37 -3.08 5.26
C ALA A 149 -13.09 -2.23 5.49
N GLY A 150 -11.90 -2.76 5.15
CA GLY A 150 -10.62 -2.02 5.27
C GLY A 150 -10.45 -0.89 4.25
N HIS A 151 -11.06 -1.02 3.07
CA HIS A 151 -11.03 -0.01 1.99
C HIS A 151 -12.04 1.12 2.15
N GLN A 152 -12.95 0.99 3.12
CA GLN A 152 -14.05 1.95 3.34
C GLN A 152 -13.56 3.25 3.95
N GLN A 153 -12.43 3.19 4.65
CA GLN A 153 -11.88 4.29 5.39
C GLN A 153 -10.78 4.92 4.53
N GLY A 154 -10.95 6.20 4.18
CA GLY A 154 -9.89 6.97 3.53
C GLY A 154 -8.61 7.05 4.37
N SER A 155 -7.69 7.97 4.06
CA SER A 155 -6.42 8.07 4.81
C SER A 155 -6.57 8.58 6.25
N GLY A 156 -7.78 8.91 6.68
CA GLY A 156 -8.08 9.27 8.07
C GLY A 156 -8.20 8.16 9.04
N GLY A 157 -8.22 6.93 8.55
CA GLY A 157 -8.63 5.83 9.39
C GLY A 157 -10.09 5.98 9.85
N PRO A 158 -10.53 5.07 10.73
CA PRO A 158 -11.92 4.95 11.12
C PRO A 158 -12.32 6.05 12.13
N PRO A 159 -13.54 6.60 12.02
CA PRO A 159 -14.00 7.58 13.00
C PRO A 159 -14.24 6.96 14.38
N LEU A 160 -13.97 7.77 15.41
CA LEU A 160 -14.47 7.52 16.76
C LEU A 160 -15.75 8.32 16.97
N ALA A 161 -16.71 7.74 17.69
CA ALA A 161 -17.97 8.42 17.99
C ALA A 161 -17.76 9.71 18.81
N HIS A 162 -16.74 9.70 19.68
CA HIS A 162 -16.28 10.82 20.49
C HIS A 162 -14.83 10.61 20.99
N ALA A 163 -14.24 11.64 21.57
CA ALA A 163 -12.87 11.63 22.10
C ALA A 163 -12.70 10.98 23.50
N ARG A 164 -13.78 10.60 24.19
CA ARG A 164 -13.73 10.08 25.58
C ARG A 164 -13.39 8.59 25.60
N VAL A 165 -12.27 8.23 26.23
CA VAL A 165 -11.81 6.83 26.36
C VAL A 165 -11.27 6.59 27.77
N LYS A 166 -11.52 5.41 28.34
CA LYS A 166 -10.93 5.05 29.64
C LYS A 166 -9.42 4.83 29.49
N ARG A 167 -8.65 5.38 30.42
CA ARG A 167 -7.18 5.28 30.43
C ARG A 167 -6.65 4.95 31.82
N ASP A 168 -5.59 4.17 31.86
CA ASP A 168 -4.75 3.95 33.04
C ASP A 168 -3.30 4.35 32.72
N GLU A 169 -2.93 5.56 33.13
CA GLU A 169 -1.60 6.13 32.89
C GLU A 169 -0.47 5.37 33.64
N THR A 170 -0.81 4.49 34.59
CA THR A 170 0.17 3.62 35.26
C THR A 170 0.58 2.42 34.40
N LEU A 171 -0.19 2.14 33.34
CA LEU A 171 -0.06 0.98 32.44
C LEU A 171 -0.17 -0.39 33.15
N GLN A 172 -0.74 -0.45 34.37
CA GLN A 172 -0.79 -1.68 35.15
C GLN A 172 -2.07 -2.47 34.90
N HIS A 173 -3.16 -1.81 34.51
CA HIS A 173 -4.42 -2.48 34.25
C HIS A 173 -4.25 -3.49 33.09
N PRO A 174 -4.69 -4.75 33.25
CA PRO A 174 -4.41 -5.82 32.28
C PRO A 174 -5.05 -5.62 30.90
N ARG A 175 -6.10 -4.78 30.82
CA ARG A 175 -6.76 -4.37 29.56
C ARG A 175 -6.18 -3.11 28.92
N THR A 176 -5.13 -2.53 29.47
CA THR A 176 -4.43 -1.45 28.74
C THR A 176 -3.83 -2.01 27.47
N VAL A 177 -3.82 -1.22 26.41
CA VAL A 177 -3.15 -1.58 25.15
C VAL A 177 -1.71 -2.04 25.40
N PHE A 178 -0.99 -1.38 26.31
CA PHE A 178 0.38 -1.76 26.66
C PHE A 178 0.48 -3.21 27.16
N GLN A 179 -0.37 -3.62 28.10
CA GLN A 179 -0.35 -4.98 28.65
C GLN A 179 -0.79 -6.03 27.62
N ILE A 180 -1.76 -5.69 26.76
CA ILE A 180 -2.20 -6.56 25.67
C ILE A 180 -1.07 -6.77 24.66
N VAL A 181 -0.44 -5.70 24.18
CA VAL A 181 0.71 -5.79 23.24
C VAL A 181 1.85 -6.59 23.85
N LYS A 182 2.15 -6.38 25.13
CA LYS A 182 3.18 -7.14 25.85
C LYS A 182 2.87 -8.63 25.94
N ARG A 183 1.60 -9.00 26.20
CA ARG A 183 1.15 -10.39 26.21
C ARG A 183 1.21 -11.01 24.81
N HIS A 184 0.65 -10.32 23.82
CA HIS A 184 0.57 -10.77 22.42
C HIS A 184 1.94 -11.14 21.84
N TYR A 185 2.95 -10.27 22.02
CA TYR A 185 4.28 -10.54 21.47
C TYR A 185 5.14 -11.48 22.32
N GLY A 186 4.67 -11.93 23.49
CA GLY A 186 5.44 -12.75 24.43
C GLY A 186 5.96 -14.07 23.84
N ARG A 187 5.23 -14.70 22.90
CA ARG A 187 5.64 -15.94 22.23
C ARG A 187 6.67 -15.76 21.12
N TYR A 188 6.87 -14.53 20.64
CA TYR A 188 7.83 -14.24 19.59
C TYR A 188 9.23 -14.13 20.19
N THR A 189 9.94 -15.27 20.27
CA THR A 189 11.26 -15.37 20.91
C THR A 189 12.39 -15.38 19.89
N PRO A 190 13.64 -15.09 20.30
CA PRO A 190 14.81 -15.27 19.43
C PRO A 190 14.95 -16.71 18.90
N GLN A 191 14.50 -17.70 19.67
CA GLN A 191 14.48 -19.09 19.24
C GLN A 191 13.50 -19.29 18.09
N MET A 192 12.28 -18.74 18.20
CA MET A 192 11.28 -18.80 17.13
C MET A 192 11.77 -18.13 15.85
N VAL A 193 12.50 -17.02 15.96
CA VAL A 193 13.16 -16.36 14.82
C VAL A 193 14.13 -17.32 14.11
N THR A 194 14.90 -18.11 14.86
CA THR A 194 15.76 -19.15 14.27
C THR A 194 14.93 -20.23 13.58
N GLU A 195 13.90 -20.74 14.26
CA GLU A 195 13.11 -21.89 13.81
C GLU A 195 12.21 -21.58 12.60
N VAL A 196 11.70 -20.36 12.49
CA VAL A 196 10.68 -19.95 11.50
C VAL A 196 11.26 -19.06 10.39
N CYS A 197 12.16 -18.14 10.73
CA CYS A 197 12.75 -17.21 9.76
C CYS A 197 14.06 -17.73 9.16
N GLY A 198 14.73 -18.69 9.82
CA GLY A 198 16.07 -19.13 9.46
C GLY A 198 17.19 -18.14 9.83
N ILE A 199 16.89 -17.17 10.70
CA ILE A 199 17.84 -16.13 11.14
C ILE A 199 18.63 -16.63 12.34
N SER A 200 19.95 -16.53 12.29
CA SER A 200 20.80 -16.97 13.40
C SER A 200 20.56 -16.12 14.67
N ARG A 201 20.81 -16.71 15.84
CA ARG A 201 20.73 -15.98 17.11
C ARG A 201 21.68 -14.76 17.13
N GLU A 202 22.87 -14.90 16.54
CA GLU A 202 23.84 -13.82 16.43
C GLU A 202 23.30 -12.64 15.62
N ASP A 203 22.68 -12.92 14.46
CA ASP A 203 22.11 -11.89 13.59
C ASP A 203 20.92 -11.20 14.25
N PHE A 204 20.05 -11.96 14.92
CA PHE A 204 18.96 -11.38 15.69
C PHE A 204 19.48 -10.47 16.81
N ASP A 205 20.44 -10.94 17.62
CA ASP A 205 21.00 -10.15 18.71
C ASP A 205 21.72 -8.89 18.19
N TYR A 206 22.41 -9.00 17.04
CA TYR A 206 23.01 -7.85 16.36
C TYR A 206 21.96 -6.83 15.93
N LEU A 207 20.87 -7.27 15.29
CA LEU A 207 19.79 -6.39 14.85
C LEU A 207 19.09 -5.71 16.03
N ALA A 208 18.69 -6.48 17.04
CA ALA A 208 18.01 -5.99 18.24
C ALA A 208 18.85 -4.91 18.94
N ARG A 209 20.13 -5.21 19.21
CA ARG A 209 21.07 -4.26 19.81
C ARG A 209 21.25 -3.01 18.95
N SER A 210 21.39 -3.16 17.65
CA SER A 210 21.58 -2.04 16.72
C SER A 210 20.42 -1.06 16.74
N ILE A 211 19.19 -1.55 16.76
CA ILE A 211 17.99 -0.72 16.77
C ILE A 211 17.84 0.00 18.13
N VAL A 212 18.05 -0.72 19.23
CA VAL A 212 17.92 -0.17 20.59
C VAL A 212 19.00 0.88 20.86
N GLU A 213 20.27 0.61 20.59
CA GLU A 213 21.39 1.54 20.79
C GLU A 213 21.25 2.83 19.95
N ASN A 214 20.46 2.78 18.87
CA ASN A 214 20.24 3.89 17.95
C ASN A 214 18.82 4.45 17.97
N SER A 215 18.11 4.29 19.09
CA SER A 215 16.81 4.91 19.35
C SER A 215 16.79 5.62 20.71
N GLY A 216 15.69 6.30 21.05
CA GLY A 216 15.56 7.11 22.28
C GLY A 216 15.77 8.60 22.06
N ARG A 217 16.11 9.38 23.11
CA ARG A 217 16.16 10.87 23.05
C ARG A 217 17.16 11.44 22.04
N GLU A 218 18.36 10.87 21.96
CA GLU A 218 19.48 11.42 21.17
C GLU A 218 19.60 10.81 19.77
N ARG A 219 18.98 9.66 19.52
CA ARG A 219 19.19 8.86 18.32
C ARG A 219 17.88 8.37 17.72
N THR A 220 17.92 8.04 16.43
CA THR A 220 16.76 7.54 15.70
C THR A 220 17.12 6.44 14.72
N THR A 221 16.29 5.41 14.70
CA THR A 221 16.33 4.35 13.68
C THR A 221 15.28 4.62 12.61
N CYS A 222 15.65 4.42 11.34
CA CYS A 222 14.77 4.51 10.19
C CYS A 222 14.59 3.13 9.56
N PHE A 223 13.34 2.74 9.29
CA PHE A 223 13.04 1.56 8.48
C PHE A 223 12.74 1.99 7.05
N ALA A 224 13.28 1.29 6.06
CA ALA A 224 12.98 1.51 4.65
C ALA A 224 12.43 0.23 4.02
N TYR A 225 11.22 0.31 3.47
CA TYR A 225 10.53 -0.84 2.87
C TYR A 225 9.82 -0.44 1.58
N ALA A 226 9.45 -1.43 0.78
CA ALA A 226 8.64 -1.29 -0.42
C ALA A 226 7.79 -2.56 -0.61
N VAL A 227 7.81 -3.14 -1.82
CA VAL A 227 6.95 -4.28 -2.18
C VAL A 227 7.32 -5.59 -1.50
N GLY A 228 8.50 -5.70 -0.89
CA GLY A 228 8.88 -6.90 -0.15
C GLY A 228 8.05 -7.11 1.13
N TRP A 229 7.35 -6.08 1.62
CA TRP A 229 6.33 -6.24 2.65
C TRP A 229 4.90 -6.17 2.12
N THR A 230 4.62 -5.34 1.11
CA THR A 230 3.22 -5.06 0.72
C THR A 230 2.56 -6.15 -0.13
N GLN A 231 3.33 -7.05 -0.74
CA GLN A 231 2.80 -8.04 -1.70
C GLN A 231 2.69 -9.44 -1.09
N HIS A 232 1.94 -9.49 0.02
CA HIS A 232 1.62 -10.67 0.83
C HIS A 232 0.16 -10.60 1.28
N THR A 233 -0.43 -11.73 1.65
CA THR A 233 -1.76 -11.79 2.31
C THR A 233 -1.80 -11.15 3.70
N LEU A 234 -0.64 -10.72 4.22
CA LEU A 234 -0.44 -10.00 5.48
C LEU A 234 0.26 -8.65 5.28
N GLY A 235 0.23 -8.09 4.07
CA GLY A 235 1.05 -6.93 3.73
C GLY A 235 0.78 -5.72 4.63
N ALA A 236 -0.48 -5.46 4.99
CA ALA A 236 -0.82 -4.41 5.94
C ALA A 236 -0.25 -4.70 7.35
N GLN A 237 -0.31 -5.96 7.80
CA GLN A 237 0.14 -6.36 9.11
C GLN A 237 1.67 -6.31 9.25
N PHE A 238 2.44 -6.61 8.20
CA PHE A 238 3.91 -6.48 8.21
C PHE A 238 4.34 -5.04 8.54
N ILE A 239 3.68 -4.07 7.89
CA ILE A 239 3.93 -2.64 8.08
C ILE A 239 3.50 -2.19 9.48
N ARG A 240 2.36 -2.71 9.96
CA ARG A 240 1.89 -2.44 11.33
C ARG A 240 2.87 -2.93 12.37
N THR A 241 3.47 -4.11 12.23
CA THR A 241 4.48 -4.61 13.19
C THR A 241 5.68 -3.68 13.28
N ALA A 242 6.20 -3.20 12.14
CA ALA A 242 7.28 -2.21 12.13
C ALA A 242 6.83 -0.86 12.73
N THR A 243 5.58 -0.46 12.53
CA THR A 243 5.00 0.76 13.10
C THR A 243 4.93 0.69 14.62
N ILE A 244 4.46 -0.43 15.18
CA ILE A 244 4.43 -0.68 16.62
C ILE A 244 5.84 -0.56 17.21
N LEU A 245 6.83 -1.22 16.59
CA LEU A 245 8.23 -1.13 17.02
C LEU A 245 8.75 0.32 17.00
N GLN A 246 8.50 1.07 15.92
CA GLN A 246 8.94 2.46 15.78
C GLN A 246 8.26 3.41 16.78
N LEU A 247 6.99 3.16 17.13
CA LEU A 247 6.30 3.91 18.18
C LEU A 247 6.88 3.60 19.57
N LEU A 248 7.15 2.32 19.88
CA LEU A 248 7.76 1.91 21.14
C LEU A 248 9.15 2.52 21.34
N LEU A 249 9.90 2.70 20.27
CA LEU A 249 11.24 3.31 20.29
C LEU A 249 11.22 4.85 20.20
N GLY A 250 10.04 5.45 20.07
CA GLY A 250 9.85 6.89 19.90
C GLY A 250 10.51 7.47 18.65
N ASN A 251 10.50 6.70 17.56
CA ASN A 251 11.12 7.03 16.28
C ASN A 251 10.14 7.69 15.30
N VAL A 252 8.89 8.02 15.64
CA VAL A 252 7.96 8.65 14.67
C VAL A 252 8.02 10.18 14.80
N GLY A 253 7.96 10.89 13.67
CA GLY A 253 7.94 12.37 13.64
C GLY A 253 9.28 13.08 13.84
N ARG A 254 10.42 12.37 13.80
CA ARG A 254 11.74 12.92 14.15
C ARG A 254 12.72 12.92 12.95
N PRO A 255 13.76 13.77 12.95
CA PRO A 255 14.78 13.73 11.91
C PRO A 255 15.53 12.39 11.88
N GLY A 256 15.61 11.76 10.71
CA GLY A 256 16.35 10.50 10.56
C GLY A 256 15.62 9.25 11.06
N SER A 257 14.31 9.35 11.25
CA SER A 257 13.52 8.32 11.92
C SER A 257 12.37 7.82 11.05
N GLY A 258 11.44 7.09 11.65
CA GLY A 258 10.17 6.70 11.07
C GLY A 258 10.29 5.53 10.10
N ILE A 259 9.25 5.38 9.29
CA ILE A 259 9.18 4.34 8.27
C ILE A 259 9.13 5.02 6.90
N MET A 260 10.20 4.86 6.14
CA MET A 260 10.29 5.29 4.76
C MET A 260 9.65 4.23 3.86
N ALA A 261 8.35 4.35 3.64
CA ALA A 261 7.64 3.59 2.61
C ALA A 261 8.06 4.10 1.23
N LEU A 262 8.97 3.39 0.56
CA LEU A 262 9.53 3.79 -0.72
C LEU A 262 8.53 3.47 -1.85
N ARG A 263 7.97 4.53 -2.45
CA ARG A 263 7.00 4.42 -3.53
C ARG A 263 7.66 3.91 -4.83
N GLY A 264 6.88 3.21 -5.66
CA GLY A 264 7.33 2.59 -6.91
C GLY A 264 7.43 3.57 -8.10
N HIS A 265 6.37 3.66 -8.91
CA HIS A 265 6.33 4.57 -10.06
C HIS A 265 6.55 6.04 -9.64
N ALA A 266 7.10 6.84 -10.55
CA ALA A 266 7.50 8.23 -10.31
C ALA A 266 6.40 9.10 -9.68
N THR A 267 5.12 8.84 -10.02
CA THR A 267 3.97 9.59 -9.48
C THR A 267 2.89 8.70 -8.88
N ILE A 268 3.23 7.48 -8.43
CA ILE A 268 2.22 6.61 -7.77
C ILE A 268 1.63 7.29 -6.53
N GLN A 269 2.40 8.16 -5.86
CA GLN A 269 1.89 8.98 -4.77
C GLN A 269 0.81 9.94 -5.29
N GLY A 270 1.10 10.70 -6.36
CA GLY A 270 0.14 11.64 -6.94
C GLY A 270 -1.11 10.96 -7.51
N SER A 271 -0.97 9.77 -8.11
CA SER A 271 -2.11 8.97 -8.59
C SER A 271 -2.87 8.24 -7.47
N THR A 272 -2.38 8.30 -6.23
CA THR A 272 -3.13 7.91 -5.02
C THR A 272 -3.80 9.15 -4.41
N ASP A 273 -3.10 10.29 -4.39
CA ASP A 273 -3.59 11.58 -3.89
C ASP A 273 -4.78 12.10 -4.70
N ILE A 274 -4.68 11.98 -6.03
CA ILE A 274 -5.75 12.20 -7.00
C ILE A 274 -5.98 10.84 -7.65
N PRO A 275 -6.92 10.05 -7.09
CA PRO A 275 -6.87 8.61 -7.17
C PRO A 275 -7.21 8.06 -8.55
N THR A 276 -6.39 7.12 -9.01
CA THR A 276 -6.74 6.11 -10.02
C THR A 276 -7.14 4.80 -9.34
N LEU A 277 -7.77 4.89 -8.17
CA LEU A 277 -8.21 3.78 -7.32
C LEU A 277 -9.73 3.81 -7.22
N PHE A 278 -10.36 2.64 -7.21
CA PHE A 278 -11.82 2.55 -7.21
C PHE A 278 -12.47 3.08 -5.92
N ASN A 279 -11.75 3.10 -4.80
CA ASN A 279 -12.32 3.34 -3.47
C ASN A 279 -12.10 4.77 -2.92
N LEU A 280 -11.46 5.66 -3.68
CA LEU A 280 -11.09 7.00 -3.21
C LEU A 280 -11.52 8.09 -4.20
N LEU A 281 -11.84 9.25 -3.65
CA LEU A 281 -11.92 10.56 -4.28
C LEU A 281 -10.65 11.38 -3.93
N PRO A 282 -10.35 12.47 -4.66
CA PRO A 282 -9.18 13.31 -4.41
C PRO A 282 -9.02 13.72 -2.95
N GLY A 283 -7.77 13.69 -2.48
CA GLY A 283 -7.43 13.98 -1.08
C GLY A 283 -7.85 12.88 -0.12
N TYR A 284 -7.93 11.62 -0.59
CA TYR A 284 -8.26 10.45 0.21
C TYR A 284 -9.65 10.47 0.85
N LEU A 285 -10.58 11.25 0.31
CA LEU A 285 -12.00 11.11 0.64
C LEU A 285 -12.45 9.71 0.16
N PRO A 286 -13.20 8.93 0.95
CA PRO A 286 -13.70 7.63 0.48
C PRO A 286 -14.73 7.82 -0.62
N MET A 287 -14.83 6.88 -1.56
CA MET A 287 -15.93 6.83 -2.52
C MET A 287 -17.25 6.47 -1.82
N PRO A 288 -18.39 7.08 -2.22
CA PRO A 288 -19.69 6.74 -1.65
C PRO A 288 -20.13 5.33 -2.07
N LYS A 289 -21.02 4.72 -1.30
CA LYS A 289 -21.49 3.33 -1.48
C LYS A 289 -23.00 3.30 -1.59
N ALA A 290 -23.51 2.48 -2.52
CA ALA A 290 -24.94 2.34 -2.72
C ALA A 290 -25.59 1.68 -1.50
N GLY A 291 -26.73 2.22 -1.03
CA GLY A 291 -27.46 1.71 0.12
C GLY A 291 -26.89 2.12 1.49
N MET A 292 -25.70 2.73 1.52
CA MET A 292 -25.09 3.26 2.76
C MET A 292 -24.93 4.77 2.73
N HIS A 293 -24.53 5.33 1.59
CA HIS A 293 -24.19 6.74 1.41
C HIS A 293 -25.13 7.38 0.38
N ASP A 294 -26.43 7.10 0.50
CA ASP A 294 -27.43 7.58 -0.46
C ASP A 294 -27.65 9.09 -0.34
N THR A 295 -27.41 9.69 0.83
CA THR A 295 -27.43 11.14 1.04
C THR A 295 -26.04 11.69 1.37
N LEU A 296 -25.82 12.99 1.13
CA LEU A 296 -24.59 13.69 1.50
C LEU A 296 -24.33 13.62 3.02
N ASP A 297 -25.36 13.79 3.84
CA ASP A 297 -25.23 13.69 5.30
C ASP A 297 -24.77 12.30 5.75
N ALA A 298 -25.34 11.23 5.18
CA ALA A 298 -24.93 9.87 5.51
C ALA A 298 -23.46 9.63 5.13
N TYR A 299 -23.05 10.13 3.97
CA TYR A 299 -21.66 10.10 3.52
C TYR A 299 -20.72 10.85 4.47
N LEU A 300 -21.00 12.11 4.77
CA LEU A 300 -20.14 12.95 5.60
C LEU A 300 -19.97 12.38 7.02
N ASN A 301 -21.05 11.85 7.61
CA ASN A 301 -21.00 11.19 8.91
C ASN A 301 -20.14 9.92 8.89
N ALA A 302 -20.12 9.18 7.77
CA ALA A 302 -19.26 8.00 7.61
C ALA A 302 -17.78 8.36 7.42
N VAL A 303 -17.48 9.48 6.76
CA VAL A 303 -16.09 9.95 6.55
C VAL A 303 -15.46 10.40 7.87
N GLY A 304 -16.19 11.15 8.69
CA GLY A 304 -15.65 11.66 9.95
C GLY A 304 -16.70 12.32 10.85
N SER A 305 -16.71 11.94 12.13
CA SER A 305 -17.60 12.58 13.10
C SER A 305 -17.13 13.99 13.45
N LYS A 306 -18.06 14.95 13.55
CA LYS A 306 -17.76 16.28 14.09
C LYS A 306 -17.32 16.27 15.56
N ARG A 307 -17.53 15.16 16.29
CA ARG A 307 -17.17 14.99 17.71
C ARG A 307 -15.82 14.29 17.93
N GLN A 308 -15.19 13.78 16.88
CA GLN A 308 -13.85 13.20 16.99
C GLN A 308 -12.78 14.29 16.98
N LYS A 309 -11.55 13.96 17.40
CA LYS A 309 -10.43 14.90 17.26
C LYS A 309 -9.85 14.91 15.84
N GLY A 310 -9.15 15.99 15.51
CA GLY A 310 -8.31 16.04 14.32
C GLY A 310 -9.02 16.51 13.05
N PHE A 311 -8.26 16.57 11.95
CA PHE A 311 -8.67 17.29 10.75
C PHE A 311 -9.70 16.58 9.86
N TRP A 312 -10.00 15.30 10.09
CA TRP A 312 -11.07 14.60 9.37
C TRP A 312 -12.48 15.04 9.79
N ALA A 313 -12.63 15.72 10.92
CA ALA A 313 -13.90 16.38 11.24
C ALA A 313 -14.28 17.47 10.22
N ASN A 314 -13.36 17.93 9.36
CA ASN A 314 -13.62 18.93 8.33
C ASN A 314 -13.94 18.30 6.95
N ALA A 315 -14.34 17.03 6.91
CA ALA A 315 -14.66 16.32 5.68
C ALA A 315 -15.69 17.05 4.81
N ASP A 316 -16.69 17.69 5.42
CA ASP A 316 -17.69 18.53 4.76
C ASP A 316 -17.07 19.65 3.94
N ALA A 317 -16.12 20.41 4.49
CA ALA A 317 -15.45 21.48 3.78
C ALA A 317 -14.64 20.96 2.59
N TYR A 318 -14.01 19.79 2.73
CA TYR A 318 -13.21 19.17 1.67
C TYR A 318 -14.12 18.62 0.56
N THR A 319 -15.19 17.90 0.92
CA THR A 319 -16.16 17.34 -0.02
C THR A 319 -16.87 18.44 -0.78
N VAL A 320 -17.46 19.42 -0.11
CA VAL A 320 -18.19 20.51 -0.80
C VAL A 320 -17.26 21.27 -1.73
N SER A 321 -16.03 21.59 -1.31
CA SER A 321 -15.06 22.27 -2.18
C SER A 321 -14.70 21.44 -3.43
N LEU A 322 -14.61 20.11 -3.31
CA LEU A 322 -14.38 19.21 -4.44
C LEU A 322 -15.58 19.21 -5.40
N LEU A 323 -16.80 19.07 -4.91
CA LEU A 323 -18.00 19.07 -5.76
C LEU A 323 -18.19 20.43 -6.46
N LYS A 324 -17.87 21.54 -5.77
CA LYS A 324 -17.82 22.88 -6.38
C LYS A 324 -16.76 23.00 -7.46
N ALA A 325 -15.61 22.33 -7.33
CA ALA A 325 -14.59 22.31 -8.38
C ALA A 325 -15.09 21.58 -9.63
N TRP A 326 -15.77 20.44 -9.47
CA TRP A 326 -16.25 19.62 -10.59
C TRP A 326 -17.51 20.15 -11.28
N TRP A 327 -18.47 20.72 -10.55
CA TRP A 327 -19.76 21.10 -11.14
C TRP A 327 -20.09 22.58 -11.01
N GLY A 328 -19.19 23.39 -10.45
CA GLY A 328 -19.30 24.85 -10.50
C GLY A 328 -20.65 25.37 -10.03
N GLU A 329 -21.37 26.07 -10.91
CA GLU A 329 -22.69 26.64 -10.62
C GLU A 329 -23.81 25.60 -10.46
N ALA A 330 -23.66 24.40 -11.03
CA ALA A 330 -24.66 23.33 -10.91
C ALA A 330 -24.68 22.67 -9.52
N ALA A 331 -23.58 22.78 -8.75
CA ALA A 331 -23.52 22.35 -7.36
C ALA A 331 -24.04 23.47 -6.44
N THR A 332 -25.26 23.35 -5.94
CA THR A 332 -25.91 24.32 -5.05
C THR A 332 -26.31 23.69 -3.73
N GLU A 333 -26.60 24.48 -2.70
CA GLU A 333 -27.07 23.95 -1.41
C GLU A 333 -28.37 23.13 -1.58
N ASP A 334 -29.31 23.61 -2.41
CA ASP A 334 -30.61 22.97 -2.65
C ASP A 334 -30.54 21.56 -3.27
N ASN A 335 -29.40 21.15 -3.84
CA ASN A 335 -29.21 19.85 -4.47
C ASN A 335 -28.03 19.08 -3.87
N ASP A 336 -27.71 19.35 -2.59
CA ASP A 336 -26.59 18.74 -1.88
C ASP A 336 -25.27 18.86 -2.67
N TRP A 337 -25.06 20.01 -3.29
CA TRP A 337 -23.87 20.33 -4.07
C TRP A 337 -23.63 19.35 -5.23
N ALA A 338 -24.71 18.85 -5.84
CA ALA A 338 -24.68 17.82 -6.87
C ALA A 338 -24.03 16.49 -6.43
N TYR A 339 -24.09 16.17 -5.13
CA TYR A 339 -23.58 14.89 -4.60
C TYR A 339 -24.14 13.67 -5.34
N ASP A 340 -25.40 13.72 -5.78
CA ASP A 340 -26.04 12.65 -6.55
C ASP A 340 -25.40 12.36 -7.92
N TYR A 341 -24.55 13.26 -8.43
CA TYR A 341 -23.79 13.02 -9.65
C TYR A 341 -22.62 12.04 -9.44
N LEU A 342 -22.20 11.79 -8.20
CA LEU A 342 -21.15 10.82 -7.90
C LEU A 342 -21.64 9.38 -8.14
N PRO A 343 -20.84 8.55 -8.83
CA PRO A 343 -21.10 7.12 -8.84
C PRO A 343 -20.90 6.55 -7.44
N ARG A 344 -21.73 5.56 -7.08
CA ARG A 344 -21.66 4.87 -5.79
C ARG A 344 -21.20 3.43 -5.99
N LEU A 345 -20.27 2.98 -5.15
CA LEU A 345 -19.75 1.63 -5.21
C LEU A 345 -20.79 0.59 -4.79
N THR A 346 -20.87 -0.49 -5.55
CA THR A 346 -21.68 -1.69 -5.25
C THR A 346 -20.83 -2.82 -4.68
N GLY A 347 -19.51 -2.66 -4.65
CA GLY A 347 -18.56 -3.68 -4.23
C GLY A 347 -17.12 -3.27 -4.57
N PRO A 348 -16.14 -4.15 -4.35
CA PRO A 348 -14.77 -3.93 -4.78
C PRO A 348 -14.66 -4.00 -6.32
N HIS A 349 -14.07 -2.98 -6.92
CA HIS A 349 -13.86 -2.85 -8.38
C HIS A 349 -12.38 -2.67 -8.72
N GLY A 350 -11.52 -3.44 -8.04
CA GLY A 350 -10.07 -3.46 -8.27
C GLY A 350 -9.67 -4.34 -9.45
N THR A 351 -8.38 -4.35 -9.78
CA THR A 351 -7.83 -5.06 -10.96
C THR A 351 -8.29 -6.52 -11.06
N TYR A 352 -8.28 -7.28 -9.96
CA TYR A 352 -8.65 -8.70 -10.00
C TYR A 352 -10.16 -8.92 -10.02
N GLN A 353 -10.96 -8.07 -9.40
CA GLN A 353 -12.42 -8.15 -9.50
C GLN A 353 -12.89 -7.78 -10.90
N THR A 354 -12.29 -6.75 -11.52
CA THR A 354 -12.55 -6.43 -12.93
C THR A 354 -12.14 -7.60 -13.81
N LEU A 355 -10.99 -8.25 -13.56
CA LEU A 355 -10.61 -9.46 -14.29
C LEU A 355 -11.66 -10.58 -14.16
N MET A 356 -12.16 -10.86 -12.96
CA MET A 356 -13.22 -11.86 -12.80
C MET A 356 -14.47 -11.46 -13.58
N GLY A 357 -14.87 -10.18 -13.52
CA GLY A 357 -15.99 -9.66 -14.32
C GLY A 357 -15.74 -9.72 -15.84
N MET A 358 -14.49 -9.67 -16.31
CA MET A 358 -14.19 -9.94 -17.73
C MET A 358 -14.46 -11.41 -18.07
N LEU A 359 -13.96 -12.34 -17.25
CA LEU A 359 -14.14 -13.78 -17.47
C LEU A 359 -15.61 -14.23 -17.38
N ASP A 360 -16.42 -13.48 -16.63
CA ASP A 360 -17.85 -13.72 -16.46
C ASP A 360 -18.71 -12.88 -17.45
N ASP A 361 -18.08 -12.25 -18.47
CA ASP A 361 -18.70 -11.42 -19.52
C ASP A 361 -19.48 -10.19 -19.03
N GLU A 362 -19.21 -9.73 -17.80
CA GLU A 362 -19.81 -8.55 -17.17
C GLU A 362 -19.11 -7.24 -17.57
N VAL A 363 -17.83 -7.31 -17.94
CA VAL A 363 -17.03 -6.17 -18.40
C VAL A 363 -16.94 -6.18 -19.92
N GLN A 364 -17.59 -5.20 -20.57
CA GLN A 364 -17.60 -5.13 -22.04
C GLN A 364 -16.38 -4.43 -22.63
N GLY A 365 -15.75 -3.53 -21.89
CA GLY A 365 -14.67 -2.71 -22.41
C GLY A 365 -13.73 -2.22 -21.34
N TYR A 366 -12.48 -1.98 -21.72
CA TYR A 366 -11.41 -1.67 -20.76
C TYR A 366 -10.45 -0.61 -21.29
N PHE A 367 -10.16 0.38 -20.44
CA PHE A 367 -9.09 1.36 -20.67
C PHE A 367 -7.84 0.91 -19.91
N LEU A 368 -6.75 0.78 -20.64
CA LEU A 368 -5.47 0.33 -20.13
C LEU A 368 -4.43 1.43 -20.41
N LEU A 369 -4.14 2.21 -19.37
CA LEU A 369 -3.43 3.48 -19.48
C LEU A 369 -2.06 3.36 -18.77
N GLY A 370 -0.98 3.24 -19.53
CA GLY A 370 0.39 3.15 -19.00
C GLY A 370 0.61 1.98 -18.04
N GLN A 371 -0.07 0.85 -18.27
CA GLN A 371 0.01 -0.36 -17.48
C GLN A 371 0.23 -1.57 -18.40
N ASN A 372 0.59 -2.73 -17.85
CA ASN A 372 0.77 -3.95 -18.65
C ASN A 372 0.36 -5.20 -17.83
N PRO A 373 -0.94 -5.38 -17.53
CA PRO A 373 -1.42 -6.51 -16.72
C PRO A 373 -1.10 -7.88 -17.30
N ALA A 374 -0.89 -8.01 -18.62
CA ALA A 374 -0.50 -9.28 -19.25
C ALA A 374 0.85 -9.83 -18.73
N VAL A 375 1.67 -8.99 -18.11
CA VAL A 375 2.98 -9.35 -17.53
C VAL A 375 3.09 -8.90 -16.07
N GLY A 376 2.64 -7.68 -15.74
CA GLY A 376 2.91 -7.01 -14.47
C GLY A 376 1.97 -7.37 -13.31
N SER A 377 0.78 -7.91 -13.60
CA SER A 377 -0.17 -8.40 -12.59
C SER A 377 0.09 -9.86 -12.26
N ALA A 378 -0.33 -10.35 -11.09
CA ALA A 378 -0.28 -11.79 -10.83
C ALA A 378 -1.22 -12.54 -11.78
N HIS A 379 -0.80 -13.76 -12.14
CA HIS A 379 -1.49 -14.64 -13.07
C HIS A 379 -1.67 -14.01 -14.46
N GLY A 380 -0.54 -13.72 -15.12
CA GLY A 380 -0.53 -13.08 -16.44
C GLY A 380 -1.34 -13.85 -17.49
N ARG A 381 -1.31 -15.20 -17.45
CA ARG A 381 -2.19 -16.05 -18.29
C ARG A 381 -3.66 -15.70 -18.09
N LEU A 382 -4.15 -15.63 -16.85
CA LEU A 382 -5.56 -15.32 -16.61
C LEU A 382 -5.91 -13.90 -17.06
N GLN A 383 -5.00 -12.93 -16.91
CA GLN A 383 -5.19 -11.56 -17.42
C GLN A 383 -5.38 -11.54 -18.94
N ARG A 384 -4.57 -12.31 -19.69
CA ARG A 384 -4.68 -12.43 -21.15
C ARG A 384 -5.98 -13.12 -21.56
N LEU A 385 -6.36 -14.18 -20.85
CA LEU A 385 -7.66 -14.84 -21.06
C LEU A 385 -8.82 -13.88 -20.80
N GLY A 386 -8.81 -13.13 -19.70
CA GLY A 386 -9.85 -12.16 -19.39
C GLY A 386 -9.99 -11.07 -20.46
N MET A 387 -8.87 -10.55 -20.99
CA MET A 387 -8.92 -9.57 -22.08
C MET A 387 -9.55 -10.13 -23.37
N ALA A 388 -9.56 -11.45 -23.58
CA ALA A 388 -10.23 -12.09 -24.72
C ALA A 388 -11.76 -12.11 -24.62
N HIS A 389 -12.32 -11.84 -23.45
CA HIS A 389 -13.77 -11.71 -23.25
C HIS A 389 -14.28 -10.27 -23.51
N LEU A 390 -13.38 -9.30 -23.68
CA LEU A 390 -13.77 -7.91 -23.92
C LEU A 390 -14.35 -7.75 -25.33
N LYS A 391 -15.31 -6.83 -25.50
CA LYS A 391 -15.74 -6.36 -26.82
C LYS A 391 -14.74 -5.36 -27.40
N TRP A 392 -14.18 -4.50 -26.55
CA TRP A 392 -13.17 -3.53 -26.96
C TRP A 392 -12.14 -3.27 -25.87
N LEU A 393 -10.91 -2.98 -26.28
CA LEU A 393 -9.78 -2.67 -25.40
C LEU A 393 -9.07 -1.43 -25.93
N VAL A 394 -8.94 -0.39 -25.10
CA VAL A 394 -8.14 0.80 -25.45
C VAL A 394 -6.84 0.75 -24.67
N VAL A 395 -5.72 0.53 -25.36
CA VAL A 395 -4.38 0.58 -24.81
C VAL A 395 -3.73 1.90 -25.16
N ARG A 396 -3.27 2.61 -24.13
CA ARG A 396 -2.50 3.84 -24.27
C ARG A 396 -1.16 3.68 -23.58
N ASP A 397 -0.11 3.51 -24.38
CA ASP A 397 1.25 3.29 -23.91
C ASP A 397 2.26 3.90 -24.90
N LEU A 398 3.55 3.85 -24.56
CA LEU A 398 4.64 4.30 -25.42
C LEU A 398 4.93 3.29 -26.54
N ASN A 399 4.76 2.00 -26.24
CA ASN A 399 5.11 0.90 -27.13
C ASN A 399 3.95 -0.09 -27.26
N LEU A 400 3.97 -0.91 -28.31
CA LEU A 400 3.10 -2.10 -28.43
C LEU A 400 3.55 -3.15 -27.40
N ILE A 401 3.09 -2.98 -26.17
CA ILE A 401 3.31 -3.90 -25.04
C ILE A 401 2.45 -5.16 -25.17
N GLU A 402 2.72 -6.18 -24.35
CA GLU A 402 2.03 -7.48 -24.39
C GLU A 402 0.52 -7.35 -24.18
N SER A 403 0.07 -6.43 -23.33
CA SER A 403 -1.36 -6.13 -23.19
C SER A 403 -2.03 -5.55 -24.46
N ALA A 404 -1.27 -5.03 -25.41
CA ALA A 404 -1.77 -4.59 -26.72
C ALA A 404 -1.71 -5.68 -27.80
N THR A 405 -0.94 -6.76 -27.57
CA THR A 405 -0.59 -7.74 -28.61
C THR A 405 -0.92 -9.19 -28.27
N TRP A 406 -1.40 -9.49 -27.05
CA TRP A 406 -1.71 -10.85 -26.59
C TRP A 406 -2.56 -11.68 -27.58
N TRP A 407 -3.44 -11.03 -28.34
CA TRP A 407 -4.31 -11.65 -29.33
C TRP A 407 -3.58 -12.18 -30.58
N LYS A 408 -2.35 -11.69 -30.87
CA LYS A 408 -1.51 -12.14 -31.99
C LYS A 408 -0.31 -12.98 -31.57
N ASP A 409 0.36 -12.61 -30.47
CA ASP A 409 1.67 -13.16 -30.08
C ASP A 409 1.74 -13.57 -28.60
N GLY A 410 0.60 -13.65 -27.92
CA GLY A 410 0.51 -14.15 -26.55
C GLY A 410 0.87 -15.64 -26.43
N PRO A 411 1.35 -16.09 -25.25
CA PRO A 411 1.65 -17.50 -24.99
C PRO A 411 0.48 -18.45 -25.29
N GLU A 412 -0.76 -17.99 -25.09
CA GLU A 412 -1.98 -18.77 -25.29
C GLU A 412 -2.31 -18.99 -26.77
N ILE A 413 -1.81 -18.14 -27.67
CA ILE A 413 -1.84 -18.40 -29.13
C ILE A 413 -0.88 -19.55 -29.47
N ALA A 414 0.31 -19.53 -28.87
CA ALA A 414 1.32 -20.56 -29.11
C ALA A 414 0.97 -21.93 -28.48
N SER A 415 0.22 -21.95 -27.38
CA SER A 415 -0.29 -23.18 -26.75
C SER A 415 -1.52 -23.74 -27.46
N GLY A 416 -2.23 -22.93 -28.24
CA GLY A 416 -3.49 -23.28 -28.90
C GLY A 416 -4.72 -23.10 -28.01
N GLU A 417 -4.57 -22.48 -26.84
CA GLU A 417 -5.68 -22.13 -25.93
C GLU A 417 -6.54 -20.98 -26.48
N LEU A 418 -5.91 -20.08 -27.24
CA LEU A 418 -6.56 -19.03 -28.00
C LEU A 418 -6.20 -19.14 -29.49
N LYS A 419 -7.08 -18.62 -30.35
CA LYS A 419 -6.82 -18.47 -31.79
C LYS A 419 -7.20 -17.07 -32.22
N THR A 420 -6.29 -16.41 -32.94
CA THR A 420 -6.43 -15.03 -33.41
C THR A 420 -7.76 -14.80 -34.14
N GLU A 421 -8.19 -15.77 -34.95
CA GLU A 421 -9.38 -15.69 -35.79
C GLU A 421 -10.69 -15.87 -35.01
N GLU A 422 -10.61 -16.36 -33.78
CA GLU A 422 -11.74 -16.59 -32.88
C GLU A 422 -11.89 -15.47 -31.82
N ILE A 423 -10.95 -14.53 -31.75
CA ILE A 423 -10.98 -13.41 -30.81
C ILE A 423 -11.81 -12.25 -31.38
N GLU A 424 -12.88 -11.88 -30.69
CA GLU A 424 -13.79 -10.79 -31.10
C GLU A 424 -13.40 -9.41 -30.57
N THR A 425 -12.44 -9.33 -29.64
CA THR A 425 -12.04 -8.07 -29.00
C THR A 425 -11.45 -7.07 -30.00
N GLU A 426 -12.07 -5.90 -30.13
CA GLU A 426 -11.53 -4.78 -30.92
C GLU A 426 -10.48 -4.02 -30.10
N VAL A 427 -9.21 -4.07 -30.54
CA VAL A 427 -8.09 -3.44 -29.81
C VAL A 427 -7.67 -2.12 -30.47
N PHE A 428 -7.72 -1.03 -29.70
CA PHE A 428 -7.23 0.29 -30.07
C PHE A 428 -5.91 0.56 -29.37
N PHE A 429 -4.82 0.72 -30.12
CA PHE A 429 -3.56 1.22 -29.58
C PHE A 429 -3.39 2.71 -29.90
N LEU A 430 -3.27 3.53 -28.85
CA LEU A 430 -3.19 4.99 -28.94
C LEU A 430 -1.85 5.46 -28.33
N PRO A 431 -0.85 5.82 -29.15
CA PRO A 431 0.50 6.11 -28.63
C PRO A 431 0.53 7.38 -27.77
N ALA A 432 1.17 7.28 -26.61
CA ALA A 432 1.25 8.36 -25.63
C ALA A 432 2.57 9.15 -25.74
N ALA A 433 2.51 10.45 -25.43
CA ALA A 433 3.69 11.27 -25.26
C ALA A 433 4.48 10.85 -24.02
N THR A 434 5.80 10.84 -24.11
CA THR A 434 6.67 10.52 -22.97
C THR A 434 6.70 11.64 -21.93
N HIS A 435 7.38 11.41 -20.82
CA HIS A 435 7.50 12.40 -19.74
C HIS A 435 8.29 13.66 -20.12
N VAL A 436 9.15 13.62 -21.15
CA VAL A 436 9.91 14.79 -21.64
C VAL A 436 9.14 15.59 -22.70
N GLU A 437 8.08 15.00 -23.25
CA GLU A 437 7.25 15.56 -24.31
C GLU A 437 6.01 16.31 -23.79
N LYS A 438 5.85 16.40 -22.46
CA LYS A 438 4.71 17.07 -21.81
C LYS A 438 5.10 17.75 -20.51
N ALA A 439 4.50 18.92 -20.27
CA ALA A 439 4.60 19.63 -19.01
C ALA A 439 3.64 19.04 -17.97
N GLY A 440 3.82 19.40 -16.70
CA GLY A 440 2.93 19.00 -15.61
C GLY A 440 3.69 18.74 -14.32
N SER A 441 3.00 18.18 -13.33
CA SER A 441 3.61 17.80 -12.06
C SER A 441 3.73 16.29 -11.90
N PHE A 442 4.64 15.87 -11.04
CA PHE A 442 4.65 14.52 -10.47
C PHE A 442 4.89 14.62 -8.96
N THR A 443 4.43 13.61 -8.23
CA THR A 443 4.55 13.58 -6.76
C THR A 443 5.37 12.38 -6.34
N GLN A 444 6.55 12.62 -5.76
CA GLN A 444 7.49 11.56 -5.38
C GLN A 444 7.23 10.99 -3.97
N THR A 445 8.01 10.00 -3.55
CA THR A 445 7.88 9.25 -2.28
C THR A 445 7.82 10.11 -1.01
N GLN A 446 8.33 11.35 -1.07
CA GLN A 446 8.35 12.31 0.04
C GLN A 446 7.16 13.27 0.04
N ARG A 447 6.12 13.01 -0.77
CA ARG A 447 4.96 13.90 -1.02
C ARG A 447 5.31 15.19 -1.77
N LEU A 448 6.54 15.29 -2.26
CA LEU A 448 7.01 16.48 -2.96
C LEU A 448 6.42 16.53 -4.37
N VAL A 449 5.54 17.49 -4.59
CA VAL A 449 4.99 17.89 -5.89
C VAL A 449 6.05 18.74 -6.61
N GLN A 450 6.46 18.28 -7.78
CA GLN A 450 7.50 18.94 -8.58
C GLN A 450 6.98 19.20 -9.99
N TRP A 451 7.12 20.45 -10.43
CA TRP A 451 6.77 20.86 -11.78
C TRP A 451 7.89 20.50 -12.77
N ARG A 452 7.50 20.03 -13.96
CA ARG A 452 8.38 19.83 -15.11
C ARG A 452 7.83 20.57 -16.33
N HIS A 453 8.75 20.99 -17.19
CA HIS A 453 8.43 21.63 -18.46
C HIS A 453 8.64 20.65 -19.60
N LYS A 454 7.85 20.81 -20.66
CA LYS A 454 8.03 20.13 -21.94
C LYS A 454 9.41 20.50 -22.51
N ALA A 455 10.18 19.49 -22.91
CA ALA A 455 11.51 19.68 -23.49
C ALA A 455 11.51 19.56 -25.02
N VAL A 456 10.67 18.68 -25.57
CA VAL A 456 10.54 18.43 -27.01
C VAL A 456 9.08 18.17 -27.38
N GLU A 457 8.74 18.31 -28.66
CA GLU A 457 7.43 17.92 -29.18
C GLU A 457 7.28 16.40 -29.22
N PRO A 458 6.09 15.84 -28.93
CA PRO A 458 5.82 14.42 -29.08
C PRO A 458 5.93 13.99 -30.55
N PRO A 459 6.43 12.78 -30.84
CA PRO A 459 6.64 12.34 -32.19
C PRO A 459 5.32 11.99 -32.90
N GLY A 460 5.22 12.32 -34.19
CA GLY A 460 4.10 11.92 -35.04
C GLY A 460 2.76 12.46 -34.52
N GLN A 461 1.87 11.56 -34.11
CA GLN A 461 0.54 11.87 -33.58
C GLN A 461 0.41 11.54 -32.09
N CYS A 462 1.54 11.36 -31.39
CA CYS A 462 1.51 11.15 -29.94
C CYS A 462 0.97 12.41 -29.24
N GLN A 463 0.17 12.21 -28.20
CA GLN A 463 -0.43 13.29 -27.41
C GLN A 463 -0.12 13.08 -25.92
N SER A 464 -0.20 14.12 -25.11
CA SER A 464 -0.20 13.95 -23.65
C SER A 464 -1.46 13.19 -23.20
N GLU A 465 -1.48 12.70 -21.95
CA GLU A 465 -2.71 12.17 -21.36
C GLU A 465 -3.72 13.30 -21.09
N LEU A 466 -3.22 14.50 -20.75
CA LEU A 466 -4.07 15.66 -20.47
C LEU A 466 -4.87 16.07 -21.70
N GLN A 467 -4.20 16.22 -22.85
CA GLN A 467 -4.85 16.48 -24.14
C GLN A 467 -5.83 15.35 -24.50
N PHE A 468 -5.42 14.09 -24.39
CA PHE A 468 -6.25 12.94 -24.75
C PHE A 468 -7.58 12.93 -23.98
N PHE A 469 -7.53 13.05 -22.65
CA PHE A 469 -8.75 13.03 -21.83
C PHE A 469 -9.60 14.28 -22.01
N PHE A 470 -8.97 15.45 -22.20
CA PHE A 470 -9.69 16.68 -22.48
C PHE A 470 -10.50 16.58 -23.78
N GLU A 471 -9.88 16.11 -24.86
CA GLU A 471 -10.55 15.90 -26.14
C GLU A 471 -11.62 14.80 -26.07
N LEU A 472 -11.34 13.68 -25.39
CA LEU A 472 -12.31 12.60 -25.20
C LEU A 472 -13.56 13.11 -24.49
N GLY A 473 -13.39 13.86 -23.40
CA GLY A 473 -14.48 14.49 -22.66
C GLY A 473 -15.32 15.41 -23.54
N LYS A 474 -14.69 16.27 -24.36
CA LYS A 474 -15.39 17.15 -25.32
C LYS A 474 -16.20 16.36 -26.34
N ARG A 475 -15.65 15.27 -26.89
CA ARG A 475 -16.34 14.43 -27.89
C ARG A 475 -17.54 13.69 -27.27
N ILE A 476 -17.40 13.18 -26.05
CA ILE A 476 -18.51 12.54 -25.32
C ILE A 476 -19.63 13.56 -25.07
N ARG A 477 -19.30 14.74 -24.52
CA ARG A 477 -20.28 15.82 -24.29
C ARG A 477 -20.97 16.26 -25.57
N GLN A 478 -20.24 16.37 -26.67
CA GLN A 478 -20.84 16.70 -27.97
C GLN A 478 -21.85 15.64 -28.43
N ARG A 479 -21.56 14.35 -28.23
CA ARG A 479 -22.51 13.26 -28.53
C ARG A 479 -23.74 13.27 -27.64
N LEU A 480 -23.58 13.72 -26.39
CA LEU A 480 -24.66 13.79 -25.40
C LEU A 480 -25.37 15.15 -25.37
N ALA A 481 -25.00 16.12 -26.21
CA ALA A 481 -25.47 17.50 -26.11
C ALA A 481 -27.00 17.68 -26.19
N GLY A 482 -27.69 16.75 -26.87
CA GLY A 482 -29.15 16.71 -26.96
C GLY A 482 -29.83 15.75 -26.00
N SER A 483 -29.07 15.06 -25.13
CA SER A 483 -29.63 14.10 -24.18
C SER A 483 -30.42 14.82 -23.08
N THR A 484 -31.56 14.23 -22.73
CA THR A 484 -32.38 14.63 -21.59
C THR A 484 -32.35 13.58 -20.48
N ASP A 485 -31.54 12.52 -20.62
CA ASP A 485 -31.42 11.48 -19.61
C ASP A 485 -30.69 12.02 -18.39
N GLU A 486 -31.20 11.75 -17.18
CA GLU A 486 -30.59 12.20 -15.93
C GLU A 486 -29.15 11.68 -15.75
N ARG A 487 -28.88 10.44 -16.18
CA ARG A 487 -27.55 9.82 -16.11
C ARG A 487 -26.47 10.56 -16.90
N ASP A 488 -26.86 11.37 -17.89
CA ASP A 488 -25.92 12.10 -18.74
C ASP A 488 -25.59 13.49 -18.18
N ARG A 489 -26.38 14.00 -17.22
CA ARG A 489 -26.19 15.32 -16.59
C ARG A 489 -24.82 15.49 -15.92
N PRO A 490 -24.29 14.52 -15.15
CA PRO A 490 -22.97 14.65 -14.54
C PRO A 490 -21.85 14.99 -15.54
N LEU A 491 -21.94 14.47 -16.77
CA LEU A 491 -20.96 14.72 -17.83
C LEU A 491 -21.19 16.06 -18.54
N LEU A 492 -22.46 16.45 -18.73
CA LEU A 492 -22.83 17.69 -19.40
C LEU A 492 -22.59 18.92 -18.53
N ASP A 493 -22.67 18.79 -17.21
CA ASP A 493 -22.53 19.89 -16.24
C ASP A 493 -21.12 20.01 -15.65
N LEU A 494 -20.23 19.06 -15.94
CA LEU A 494 -18.85 19.08 -15.49
C LEU A 494 -18.11 20.35 -16.00
N THR A 495 -17.37 21.02 -15.12
CA THR A 495 -16.42 22.07 -15.45
C THR A 495 -15.31 21.46 -16.31
N TRP A 496 -15.10 22.00 -17.52
CA TRP A 496 -14.22 21.37 -18.52
C TRP A 496 -13.72 22.38 -19.57
N ASP A 497 -13.50 23.62 -19.13
CA ASP A 497 -13.21 24.79 -19.95
C ASP A 497 -11.76 25.28 -19.76
N TYR A 498 -10.82 24.35 -19.68
CA TYR A 498 -9.40 24.68 -19.60
C TYR A 498 -8.92 25.41 -20.86
N PRO A 499 -8.06 26.45 -20.70
CA PRO A 499 -7.43 27.10 -21.84
C PRO A 499 -6.50 26.10 -22.53
N THR A 500 -6.44 26.16 -23.86
CA THR A 500 -5.57 25.32 -24.67
C THR A 500 -4.59 26.17 -25.48
N ASP A 501 -3.44 25.60 -25.80
CA ASP A 501 -2.54 26.18 -26.79
C ASP A 501 -3.05 25.98 -28.24
N GLU A 502 -2.24 26.39 -29.22
CA GLU A 502 -2.56 26.27 -30.65
C GLU A 502 -2.64 24.82 -31.17
N HIS A 503 -2.12 23.85 -30.40
CA HIS A 503 -2.13 22.43 -30.70
C HIS A 503 -3.24 21.67 -29.95
N GLY A 504 -4.03 22.37 -29.13
CA GLY A 504 -5.12 21.79 -28.35
C GLY A 504 -4.66 21.16 -27.02
N GLU A 505 -3.41 21.35 -26.61
CA GLU A 505 -2.91 20.91 -25.30
C GLU A 505 -3.47 21.83 -24.21
N PRO A 506 -4.15 21.29 -23.17
CA PRO A 506 -4.63 22.09 -22.05
C PRO A 506 -3.49 22.65 -21.20
N ASP A 507 -3.67 23.85 -20.65
CA ASP A 507 -2.72 24.45 -19.70
C ASP A 507 -2.71 23.68 -18.37
N GLY A 508 -1.62 22.94 -18.13
CA GLY A 508 -1.45 22.20 -16.88
C GLY A 508 -1.42 23.09 -15.63
N GLU A 509 -1.02 24.37 -15.73
CA GLU A 509 -1.04 25.27 -14.56
C GLU A 509 -2.45 25.69 -14.19
N ALA A 510 -3.36 25.82 -15.16
CA ALA A 510 -4.78 26.02 -14.90
C ALA A 510 -5.38 24.82 -14.14
N VAL A 511 -5.02 23.60 -14.54
CA VAL A 511 -5.41 22.37 -13.83
C VAL A 511 -4.82 22.33 -12.41
N LEU A 512 -3.54 22.69 -12.24
CA LEU A 512 -2.92 22.76 -10.92
C LEU A 512 -3.57 23.81 -10.01
N ALA A 513 -3.99 24.95 -10.58
CA ALA A 513 -4.70 26.00 -9.85
C ALA A 513 -6.10 25.56 -9.39
N GLU A 514 -6.83 24.79 -10.21
CA GLU A 514 -8.09 24.16 -9.79
C GLU A 514 -7.86 23.12 -8.69
N ILE A 515 -6.85 22.26 -8.84
CA ILE A 515 -6.46 21.27 -7.83
C ILE A 515 -6.15 21.96 -6.50
N ASN A 516 -5.42 23.08 -6.53
CA ASN A 516 -5.14 23.91 -5.35
C ASN A 516 -6.42 24.47 -4.71
N GLY A 517 -7.31 25.02 -5.54
CA GLY A 517 -8.54 25.67 -5.10
C GLY A 517 -8.45 27.18 -4.91
N TYR A 518 -9.61 27.81 -4.85
CA TYR A 518 -9.81 29.26 -4.78
C TYR A 518 -11.14 29.63 -4.09
N HIS A 519 -11.22 30.88 -3.63
CA HIS A 519 -12.47 31.48 -3.17
C HIS A 519 -13.39 31.79 -4.35
N LEU A 520 -14.65 31.38 -4.30
CA LEU A 520 -15.64 31.68 -5.34
C LEU A 520 -16.07 33.16 -5.31
N SER A 521 -16.72 33.65 -6.38
CA SER A 521 -17.12 35.06 -6.50
C SER A 521 -18.19 35.50 -5.51
N ASN A 522 -18.95 34.57 -4.95
CA ASN A 522 -19.89 34.80 -3.86
C ASN A 522 -19.20 34.95 -2.48
N THR A 523 -17.88 34.75 -2.39
CA THR A 523 -17.11 34.97 -1.16
C THR A 523 -17.12 36.45 -0.79
N ALA A 524 -17.49 36.77 0.45
CA ALA A 524 -17.48 38.14 0.94
C ALA A 524 -16.04 38.70 1.05
N GLY A 525 -15.88 39.97 0.69
CA GLY A 525 -14.64 40.72 0.92
C GLY A 525 -13.57 40.57 -0.18
N PRO A 526 -12.32 40.98 0.10
CA PRO A 526 -11.28 41.16 -0.93
C PRO A 526 -10.68 39.85 -1.46
N ASN A 527 -11.18 38.70 -1.00
CA ASN A 527 -10.61 37.39 -1.32
C ASN A 527 -11.33 36.67 -2.45
N ALA A 528 -12.46 37.18 -2.95
CA ALA A 528 -13.17 36.60 -4.09
C ALA A 528 -12.22 36.33 -5.28
N ARG A 529 -12.29 35.11 -5.83
CA ARG A 529 -11.46 34.59 -6.93
C ARG A 529 -9.97 34.44 -6.64
N LYS A 530 -9.51 34.64 -5.40
CA LYS A 530 -8.10 34.40 -5.04
C LYS A 530 -7.84 32.93 -4.75
N PRO A 531 -6.65 32.40 -5.10
CA PRO A 531 -6.23 31.07 -4.71
C PRO A 531 -6.18 30.91 -3.19
N LEU A 532 -6.56 29.73 -2.71
CA LEU A 532 -6.39 29.35 -1.31
C LEU A 532 -4.90 29.13 -1.02
N SER A 533 -4.45 29.50 0.18
CA SER A 533 -3.07 29.31 0.64
C SER A 533 -2.91 28.09 1.56
N SER A 534 -4.01 27.63 2.17
CA SER A 534 -4.05 26.45 3.04
C SER A 534 -5.42 25.78 2.98
N TYR A 535 -5.46 24.46 3.15
CA TYR A 535 -6.69 23.68 3.21
C TYR A 535 -7.61 24.10 4.37
N THR A 536 -7.07 24.77 5.39
CA THR A 536 -7.83 25.35 6.51
C THR A 536 -8.73 26.53 6.09
N GLU A 537 -8.57 27.04 4.87
CA GLU A 537 -9.41 28.11 4.30
C GLU A 537 -10.65 27.56 3.58
N MET A 538 -10.73 26.25 3.32
CA MET A 538 -11.90 25.62 2.72
C MET A 538 -13.13 25.73 3.62
N ARG A 539 -14.31 25.83 3.02
CA ARG A 539 -15.60 25.99 3.70
C ARG A 539 -16.65 25.02 3.13
N ALA A 540 -17.60 24.64 3.99
CA ALA A 540 -18.70 23.74 3.63
C ALA A 540 -19.94 24.48 3.07
N ASP A 541 -19.91 25.80 2.99
CA ASP A 541 -21.01 26.67 2.55
C ASP A 541 -21.00 26.95 1.03
N GLY A 542 -20.16 26.24 0.28
CA GLY A 542 -19.98 26.44 -1.15
C GLY A 542 -19.34 27.78 -1.54
N SER A 543 -18.65 28.47 -0.62
CA SER A 543 -17.86 29.67 -0.94
C SER A 543 -16.45 29.37 -1.45
N THR A 544 -16.00 28.11 -1.37
CA THR A 544 -14.69 27.67 -1.88
C THR A 544 -14.84 26.52 -2.87
N ALA A 545 -13.90 26.42 -3.81
CA ALA A 545 -13.73 25.28 -4.70
C ALA A 545 -12.28 24.79 -4.64
N GLY A 546 -12.04 23.49 -4.78
CA GLY A 546 -10.69 22.92 -4.87
C GLY A 546 -10.68 21.43 -5.20
N GLY A 547 -9.88 21.05 -6.20
CA GLY A 547 -9.86 19.69 -6.74
C GLY A 547 -9.14 18.65 -5.88
N CYS A 548 -8.30 19.05 -4.92
CA CYS A 548 -7.67 18.14 -3.96
C CYS A 548 -7.22 18.87 -2.69
N TRP A 549 -7.93 18.67 -1.56
CA TRP A 549 -7.71 19.48 -0.36
C TRP A 549 -6.27 19.42 0.17
N ILE A 550 -5.61 18.26 0.14
CA ILE A 550 -4.22 18.13 0.58
C ILE A 550 -3.24 18.92 -0.28
N TYR A 551 -3.58 19.26 -1.53
CA TYR A 551 -2.74 20.06 -2.43
C TYR A 551 -2.97 21.57 -2.27
N THR A 552 -3.96 21.98 -1.49
CA THR A 552 -4.22 23.39 -1.19
C THR A 552 -2.98 24.05 -0.57
N GLY A 553 -2.49 25.09 -1.23
CA GLY A 553 -1.23 25.78 -0.95
C GLY A 553 -0.19 25.62 -2.07
N VAL A 554 -0.32 24.63 -2.96
CA VAL A 554 0.60 24.43 -4.09
C VAL A 554 0.56 25.56 -5.11
N TYR A 555 -0.53 26.33 -5.16
CA TYR A 555 -0.71 27.50 -6.03
C TYR A 555 -1.00 28.78 -5.22
N ALA A 556 -0.57 28.80 -3.95
CA ALA A 556 -0.74 29.94 -3.05
C ALA A 556 -0.15 31.22 -3.67
N GLY A 557 -0.87 32.34 -3.49
CA GLY A 557 -0.46 33.64 -4.05
C GLY A 557 -0.47 33.68 -5.58
N ALA A 558 -1.25 32.82 -6.23
CA ALA A 558 -1.29 32.68 -7.69
C ALA A 558 0.10 32.34 -8.28
N THR A 559 0.89 31.58 -7.54
CA THR A 559 2.24 31.18 -7.92
C THR A 559 2.37 29.67 -7.81
N ASN A 560 2.88 29.03 -8.87
CA ASN A 560 3.16 27.60 -8.88
C ASN A 560 4.31 27.24 -7.91
N GLN A 561 3.96 26.85 -6.69
CA GLN A 561 4.92 26.50 -5.64
C GLN A 561 5.67 25.18 -5.96
N ALA A 562 5.08 24.31 -6.78
CA ALA A 562 5.73 23.09 -7.26
C ALA A 562 6.91 23.38 -8.23
N ALA A 563 6.98 24.59 -8.79
CA ALA A 563 8.05 25.05 -9.66
C ALA A 563 9.22 25.72 -8.91
N ARG A 564 9.22 25.74 -7.58
CA ARG A 564 10.33 26.29 -6.78
C ARG A 564 11.61 25.46 -6.96
N ARG A 565 12.73 26.14 -7.24
CA ARG A 565 14.03 25.52 -7.57
C ARG A 565 15.22 26.26 -6.94
N VAL A 566 15.08 26.73 -5.70
CA VAL A 566 16.21 27.37 -5.01
C VAL A 566 17.26 26.29 -4.73
N PRO A 567 18.53 26.48 -5.14
CA PRO A 567 19.59 25.50 -4.90
C PRO A 567 19.66 25.09 -3.42
N HIS A 568 19.78 23.79 -3.16
CA HIS A 568 19.72 23.19 -1.82
C HIS A 568 18.42 23.42 -1.05
N GLY A 569 17.37 23.94 -1.68
CA GLY A 569 16.05 24.19 -1.09
C GLY A 569 15.99 25.32 -0.07
N GLY A 570 16.95 26.25 -0.12
CA GLY A 570 17.03 27.39 0.80
C GLY A 570 17.90 27.12 2.04
N PRO A 571 17.94 28.05 3.01
CA PRO A 571 18.83 27.97 4.16
C PRO A 571 18.34 27.00 5.27
N SER A 572 17.06 26.63 5.25
CA SER A 572 16.50 25.73 6.27
C SER A 572 16.87 24.26 5.99
N PRO A 573 17.19 23.45 7.02
CA PRO A 573 17.40 22.01 6.88
C PRO A 573 16.24 21.24 6.25
N SER A 574 15.01 21.79 6.25
CA SER A 574 13.83 21.19 5.63
C SER A 574 13.78 21.35 4.10
N GLN A 575 14.60 22.23 3.53
CA GLN A 575 14.69 22.44 2.08
C GLN A 575 13.36 22.86 1.41
N GLN A 576 12.56 23.68 2.10
CA GLN A 576 11.22 24.07 1.68
C GLN A 576 11.15 24.90 0.38
N GLU A 577 12.25 25.52 -0.06
CA GLU A 577 12.30 26.32 -1.28
C GLU A 577 12.61 25.49 -2.55
N TRP A 578 12.48 24.16 -2.45
CA TRP A 578 12.53 23.22 -3.58
C TRP A 578 11.23 22.42 -3.65
N GLY A 579 10.49 22.54 -4.76
CA GLY A 579 9.15 21.98 -4.94
C GLY A 579 8.16 22.40 -3.84
N TRP A 580 7.08 21.66 -3.68
CA TRP A 580 6.11 21.86 -2.59
C TRP A 580 5.60 20.51 -2.07
N ALA A 581 5.60 20.29 -0.76
CA ALA A 581 5.19 19.02 -0.17
C ALA A 581 3.79 19.11 0.44
N TRP A 582 2.86 18.24 0.06
CA TRP A 582 1.58 18.18 0.78
C TRP A 582 1.74 17.43 2.11
N PRO A 583 1.01 17.78 3.18
CA PRO A 583 0.13 18.93 3.28
C PRO A 583 0.88 20.19 3.71
N ALA A 584 0.50 21.35 3.15
CA ALA A 584 0.96 22.69 3.57
C ALA A 584 2.49 22.86 3.71
N ASP A 585 3.27 22.28 2.78
CA ASP A 585 4.73 22.27 2.73
C ASP A 585 5.46 21.58 3.90
N ARG A 586 4.76 20.75 4.68
CA ARG A 586 5.33 19.98 5.81
C ARG A 586 6.23 18.85 5.29
N ARG A 587 7.52 18.91 5.60
CA ARG A 587 8.53 17.98 5.07
C ARG A 587 8.62 16.68 5.89
N ILE A 588 8.47 16.76 7.21
CA ILE A 588 8.33 15.59 8.10
C ILE A 588 6.92 15.58 8.70
N LEU A 589 6.15 14.53 8.43
CA LEU A 589 4.85 14.30 9.07
C LEU A 589 5.02 14.01 10.56
N TYR A 590 4.00 14.33 11.35
CA TYR A 590 3.91 14.08 12.79
C TYR A 590 5.01 14.79 13.57
N ASN A 591 5.55 15.88 13.04
CA ASN A 591 6.73 16.54 13.59
C ASN A 591 6.49 17.16 14.98
N ARG A 592 5.24 17.30 15.44
CA ARG A 592 4.91 17.58 16.86
C ARG A 592 5.53 16.54 17.80
N ALA A 593 5.65 15.29 17.38
CA ALA A 593 6.31 14.23 18.15
C ALA A 593 7.84 14.37 18.22
N SER A 594 8.44 15.41 17.59
CA SER A 594 9.88 15.72 17.72
C SER A 594 10.24 16.51 18.98
N ALA A 595 9.24 17.06 19.66
CA ALA A 595 9.35 17.68 20.97
C ALA A 595 8.62 16.84 22.02
N ASP A 596 9.00 17.01 23.28
CA ASP A 596 8.37 16.41 24.44
C ASP A 596 7.01 17.07 24.79
N PRO A 597 6.25 16.55 25.77
CA PRO A 597 4.95 17.09 26.13
C PRO A 597 4.97 18.55 26.60
N ASP A 598 6.12 19.06 27.07
CA ASP A 598 6.32 20.45 27.47
C ASP A 598 6.73 21.36 26.30
N GLY A 599 6.86 20.80 25.10
CA GLY A 599 7.22 21.54 23.88
C GLY A 599 8.71 21.77 23.69
N LYS A 600 9.56 21.08 24.45
CA LYS A 600 11.02 21.13 24.29
C LYS A 600 11.48 20.01 23.36
N PRO A 601 12.48 20.24 22.49
CA PRO A 601 13.07 19.16 21.71
C PRO A 601 13.53 17.99 22.58
N TRP A 602 13.34 16.74 22.13
CA TRP A 602 13.80 15.55 22.87
C TRP A 602 15.31 15.55 23.14
N SER A 603 16.07 16.18 22.24
CA SER A 603 17.49 16.45 22.35
C SER A 603 17.86 17.61 21.44
N GLU A 604 18.97 18.29 21.71
CA GLU A 604 19.50 19.31 20.80
C GLU A 604 19.95 18.67 19.47
N ARG A 605 20.51 17.46 19.52
CA ARG A 605 20.97 16.72 18.33
C ARG A 605 19.83 16.40 17.34
N LYS A 606 18.62 16.12 17.85
CA LYS A 606 17.44 15.75 17.04
C LYS A 606 16.37 16.83 17.04
N ARG A 607 16.73 18.07 17.38
CA ARG A 607 15.81 19.22 17.38
C ARG A 607 15.22 19.46 15.99
N TYR A 608 13.92 19.72 15.95
CA TYR A 608 13.22 20.01 14.70
C TYR A 608 12.18 21.11 14.84
N ILE A 609 11.14 20.90 15.66
CA ILE A 609 10.20 21.96 16.08
C ILE A 609 10.13 22.06 17.60
N TRP A 610 9.74 23.22 18.12
CA TRP A 610 9.60 23.50 19.56
C TRP A 610 8.59 24.63 19.80
N TRP A 611 8.11 24.72 21.03
CA TRP A 611 7.25 25.82 21.47
C TRP A 611 8.10 27.06 21.80
N ASP A 612 7.71 28.22 21.28
CA ASP A 612 8.30 29.52 21.63
C ASP A 612 7.32 30.29 22.53
N ASP A 613 7.65 30.40 23.82
CA ASP A 613 6.83 31.12 24.79
C ASP A 613 6.74 32.63 24.54
N THR A 614 7.68 33.23 23.81
CA THR A 614 7.62 34.66 23.48
C THR A 614 6.64 34.89 22.34
N GLN A 615 6.65 34.02 21.34
CA GLN A 615 5.77 34.10 20.17
C GLN A 615 4.42 33.41 20.35
N GLN A 616 4.26 32.65 21.44
CA GLN A 616 3.07 31.82 21.73
C GLN A 616 2.72 30.90 20.56
N ARG A 617 3.73 30.25 19.98
CA ARG A 617 3.54 29.35 18.83
C ARG A 617 4.64 28.30 18.66
N TRP A 618 4.32 27.25 17.92
CA TRP A 618 5.28 26.27 17.41
C TRP A 618 6.13 26.88 16.29
N VAL A 619 7.44 26.81 16.46
CA VAL A 619 8.43 27.26 15.48
C VAL A 619 9.46 26.15 15.27
N GLY A 620 10.26 26.26 14.21
CA GLY A 620 11.35 25.32 13.99
C GLY A 620 11.92 25.38 12.59
N TYR A 621 12.54 24.26 12.19
CA TYR A 621 13.09 24.12 10.84
C TYR A 621 12.02 23.78 9.79
N ASP A 622 10.80 23.44 10.20
CA ASP A 622 9.72 23.01 9.31
C ASP A 622 8.37 23.63 9.72
N VAL A 623 7.37 23.53 8.84
CA VAL A 623 5.99 23.87 9.18
C VAL A 623 5.49 22.84 10.20
N ALA A 624 4.94 23.29 11.32
CA ALA A 624 4.39 22.40 12.33
C ALA A 624 3.22 21.58 11.75
N ASP A 625 3.29 20.26 11.93
CA ASP A 625 2.18 19.33 11.66
C ASP A 625 1.21 19.31 12.85
N PHE A 626 0.76 20.50 13.23
CA PHE A 626 0.00 20.77 14.43
C PHE A 626 -0.60 22.18 14.36
N PRO A 627 -1.73 22.47 15.05
CA PRO A 627 -2.19 23.84 15.21
C PRO A 627 -1.09 24.71 15.85
N ALA A 628 -0.62 25.70 15.10
CA ALA A 628 0.63 26.39 15.43
C ALA A 628 0.57 27.20 16.74
N ASP A 629 -0.61 27.61 17.18
CA ASP A 629 -0.89 28.39 18.39
C ASP A 629 -1.35 27.54 19.59
N ARG A 630 -1.43 26.21 19.43
CA ARG A 630 -1.83 25.31 20.51
C ARG A 630 -0.67 25.07 21.48
N ALA A 631 -0.76 25.67 22.67
CA ALA A 631 0.25 25.52 23.71
C ALA A 631 0.39 24.06 24.20
N PRO A 632 1.60 23.61 24.60
CA PRO A 632 1.83 22.22 25.04
C PRO A 632 0.94 21.77 26.21
N GLY A 633 0.66 22.68 27.15
CA GLY A 633 -0.21 22.43 28.30
C GLY A 633 -1.72 22.46 27.99
N SER A 634 -2.14 22.77 26.76
CA SER A 634 -3.57 22.87 26.42
C SER A 634 -4.27 21.52 26.58
N ARG A 635 -5.41 21.54 27.30
CA ARG A 635 -6.35 20.42 27.43
C ARG A 635 -7.74 20.94 27.07
N PRO A 636 -8.14 20.85 25.79
CA PRO A 636 -9.44 21.32 25.33
C PRO A 636 -10.60 20.63 26.05
N ASP A 637 -11.77 21.25 26.01
CA ASP A 637 -13.01 20.63 26.47
C ASP A 637 -13.29 19.35 25.65
N PRO A 638 -13.53 18.18 26.30
CA PRO A 638 -13.86 16.92 25.62
C PRO A 638 -15.11 16.97 24.71
N ASP A 639 -15.97 17.97 24.86
CA ASP A 639 -17.17 18.16 24.04
C ASP A 639 -16.92 18.96 22.76
N VAL A 640 -15.75 19.58 22.63
CA VAL A 640 -15.27 20.17 21.37
C VAL A 640 -14.73 19.06 20.47
N GLY A 641 -15.01 19.14 19.17
CA GLY A 641 -14.47 18.23 18.18
C GLY A 641 -13.54 18.91 17.16
N GLY A 642 -13.08 18.12 16.20
CA GLY A 642 -12.16 18.56 15.15
C GLY A 642 -10.76 18.95 15.65
N PRO A 643 -10.05 19.78 14.89
CA PRO A 643 -8.71 20.24 15.26
C PRO A 643 -8.67 20.99 16.60
N ASP A 644 -9.77 21.64 17.00
CA ASP A 644 -9.86 22.40 18.24
C ASP A 644 -9.85 21.50 19.49
N ALA A 645 -10.17 20.22 19.33
CA ALA A 645 -10.17 19.18 20.35
C ALA A 645 -8.80 18.53 20.57
N LEU A 646 -7.78 18.86 19.76
CA LEU A 646 -6.42 18.35 19.93
C LEU A 646 -5.79 18.95 21.20
N ALA A 647 -5.36 18.06 22.11
CA ALA A 647 -4.55 18.46 23.25
C ALA A 647 -3.15 18.85 22.78
N GLY A 648 -2.44 19.67 23.58
CA GLY A 648 -1.10 20.16 23.23
C GLY A 648 -0.04 19.06 23.03
N ASP A 649 -0.37 17.82 23.40
CA ASP A 649 0.42 16.59 23.30
C ASP A 649 -0.23 15.51 22.41
N ASP A 650 -1.07 15.90 21.44
CA ASP A 650 -1.69 15.02 20.43
C ASP A 650 -0.99 15.15 19.05
N PRO A 651 0.21 14.56 18.84
CA PRO A 651 0.99 14.79 17.62
C PRO A 651 0.41 14.20 16.34
N PHE A 652 -0.58 13.30 16.42
CA PHE A 652 -1.15 12.61 15.26
C PHE A 652 -2.47 13.25 14.86
N VAL A 653 -2.40 14.43 14.23
CA VAL A 653 -3.56 15.33 14.00
C VAL A 653 -4.63 14.80 13.07
N MET A 654 -4.38 13.70 12.37
CA MET A 654 -5.36 13.02 11.54
C MET A 654 -6.05 11.87 12.27
N GLN A 655 -5.50 11.40 13.40
CA GLN A 655 -6.09 10.32 14.18
C GLN A 655 -7.24 10.85 15.04
N ALA A 656 -8.34 10.07 15.09
CA ALA A 656 -9.55 10.45 15.80
C ALA A 656 -9.37 10.66 17.32
N ASP A 657 -8.30 10.12 17.91
CA ASP A 657 -7.89 10.32 19.31
C ASP A 657 -6.59 11.13 19.48
N GLY A 658 -5.93 11.53 18.39
CA GLY A 658 -4.67 12.26 18.40
C GLY A 658 -3.42 11.42 18.73
N LYS A 659 -3.54 10.09 18.84
CA LYS A 659 -2.49 9.18 19.30
C LYS A 659 -1.98 8.24 18.21
N GLY A 660 -0.74 7.78 18.35
CA GLY A 660 -0.18 6.68 17.57
C GLY A 660 -0.69 5.33 18.09
N TRP A 661 -1.16 4.46 17.20
CA TRP A 661 -1.81 3.21 17.59
C TRP A 661 -0.84 2.04 17.64
N LEU A 662 -0.56 1.54 18.85
CA LEU A 662 0.10 0.25 19.06
C LEU A 662 -0.89 -0.92 18.82
N PHE A 663 -2.15 -0.69 19.15
CA PHE A 663 -3.29 -1.57 18.90
C PHE A 663 -4.29 -0.79 18.04
N ALA A 664 -4.78 -1.36 16.93
CA ALA A 664 -5.78 -0.69 16.09
C ALA A 664 -7.19 -1.10 16.53
N PRO A 665 -7.96 -0.22 17.20
CA PRO A 665 -9.32 -0.56 17.61
C PRO A 665 -10.28 -0.69 16.43
N LYS A 666 -9.92 -0.12 15.27
CA LYS A 666 -10.71 -0.12 14.03
C LYS A 666 -9.77 0.03 12.83
N GLY A 667 -10.30 -0.14 11.61
CA GLY A 667 -9.64 0.24 10.35
C GLY A 667 -8.81 -0.87 9.69
N VAL A 668 -8.56 -1.95 10.41
CA VAL A 668 -8.06 -3.23 9.89
C VAL A 668 -9.14 -4.28 10.02
N VAL A 669 -9.15 -5.28 9.14
CA VAL A 669 -10.21 -6.31 9.07
C VAL A 669 -9.73 -7.71 9.44
N ASP A 670 -8.43 -7.90 9.61
CA ASP A 670 -7.80 -9.21 9.87
C ASP A 670 -7.04 -9.28 11.20
N GLY A 671 -7.26 -8.29 12.08
CA GLY A 671 -6.78 -8.32 13.47
C GLY A 671 -6.23 -6.96 13.94
N PRO A 672 -6.50 -6.56 15.20
CA PRO A 672 -6.03 -5.29 15.75
C PRO A 672 -4.53 -5.27 16.04
N LEU A 673 -3.92 -6.47 16.16
CA LEU A 673 -2.49 -6.71 16.32
C LEU A 673 -1.98 -7.66 15.22
N PRO A 674 -0.79 -7.41 14.66
CA PRO A 674 -0.16 -8.32 13.69
C PRO A 674 0.12 -9.72 14.23
N THR A 675 -0.50 -10.72 13.62
CA THR A 675 -0.33 -12.16 13.91
C THR A 675 0.32 -12.88 12.73
N HIS A 676 1.28 -13.78 12.99
CA HIS A 676 1.93 -14.55 11.93
C HIS A 676 1.01 -15.64 11.36
N TYR A 677 0.89 -15.65 10.04
CA TYR A 677 0.37 -16.77 9.25
C TYR A 677 1.30 -17.03 8.07
N GLU A 678 1.33 -18.26 7.58
CA GLU A 678 2.09 -18.62 6.39
C GLU A 678 1.42 -18.07 5.11
N PRO A 679 2.21 -17.83 4.05
CA PRO A 679 1.68 -17.52 2.72
C PRO A 679 0.63 -18.55 2.25
N GLN A 680 -0.21 -18.15 1.28
CA GLN A 680 -1.20 -19.01 0.61
C GLN A 680 -0.58 -20.34 0.17
N GLU A 681 0.64 -20.25 -0.38
CA GLU A 681 1.46 -21.38 -0.77
C GLU A 681 2.73 -21.37 0.05
N SER A 682 2.83 -22.28 1.02
CA SER A 682 4.03 -22.41 1.84
C SER A 682 4.43 -23.88 2.02
N PRO A 683 5.68 -24.25 1.71
CA PRO A 683 6.22 -25.57 2.04
C PRO A 683 6.60 -25.70 3.52
N VAL A 684 6.35 -24.66 4.33
CA VAL A 684 6.59 -24.61 5.79
C VAL A 684 5.25 -24.54 6.53
N ALA A 685 5.12 -25.33 7.60
CA ALA A 685 3.95 -25.31 8.47
C ALA A 685 4.02 -24.15 9.47
N ASN A 686 2.87 -23.58 9.84
CA ASN A 686 2.79 -22.55 10.85
C ASN A 686 3.22 -23.11 12.22
N ALA A 687 4.26 -22.51 12.80
CA ALA A 687 4.83 -22.94 14.09
C ALA A 687 4.11 -22.35 15.31
N LEU A 688 3.29 -21.31 15.13
CA LEU A 688 2.64 -20.55 16.20
C LEU A 688 1.21 -20.99 16.48
N TYR A 689 0.47 -21.35 15.42
CA TYR A 689 -0.96 -21.60 15.48
C TYR A 689 -1.35 -22.79 14.60
N PRO A 690 -2.46 -23.49 14.91
CA PRO A 690 -3.07 -24.45 13.99
C PRO A 690 -3.48 -23.82 12.66
N GLN A 691 -3.80 -22.51 12.67
CA GLN A 691 -4.21 -21.79 11.48
C GLN A 691 -3.01 -21.53 10.55
N GLN A 692 -3.00 -22.18 9.38
CA GLN A 692 -1.89 -22.11 8.43
C GLN A 692 -1.82 -20.74 7.74
N GLN A 693 -2.84 -20.37 6.96
CA GLN A 693 -2.90 -19.09 6.23
C GLN A 693 -3.79 -18.06 6.96
N ASN A 694 -3.66 -16.77 6.62
CA ASN A 694 -4.55 -15.74 7.14
C ASN A 694 -6.02 -16.13 6.89
N PRO A 695 -6.85 -16.31 7.93
CA PRO A 695 -8.23 -16.79 7.79
C PRO A 695 -9.14 -15.80 7.06
N ALA A 696 -8.77 -14.52 7.03
CA ALA A 696 -9.56 -13.45 6.40
C ALA A 696 -9.16 -13.14 4.95
N ARG A 697 -8.10 -13.76 4.42
CA ARG A 697 -7.60 -13.51 3.05
C ARG A 697 -8.70 -13.66 1.99
N ILE A 698 -8.59 -12.91 0.91
CA ILE A 698 -9.55 -12.99 -0.20
C ILE A 698 -9.04 -13.99 -1.24
N THR A 699 -9.83 -15.03 -1.48
CA THR A 699 -9.53 -16.13 -2.40
C THR A 699 -10.46 -16.14 -3.61
N PHE A 700 -9.99 -16.65 -4.74
CA PHE A 700 -10.79 -16.90 -5.94
C PHE A 700 -10.73 -18.39 -6.33
N PRO A 701 -11.55 -19.26 -5.70
CA PRO A 701 -11.51 -20.70 -5.94
C PRO A 701 -11.99 -21.04 -7.36
N ARG A 702 -11.06 -21.35 -8.27
CA ARG A 702 -11.37 -21.65 -9.68
C ARG A 702 -10.39 -22.67 -10.25
N LYS A 703 -10.82 -23.39 -11.28
CA LYS A 703 -9.99 -24.40 -11.98
C LYS A 703 -8.81 -23.78 -12.74
N ASP A 704 -8.93 -22.53 -13.12
CA ASP A 704 -7.91 -21.74 -13.81
C ASP A 704 -7.02 -20.95 -12.82
N ASN A 705 -7.27 -21.00 -11.51
CA ASN A 705 -6.52 -20.34 -10.44
C ASN A 705 -6.22 -21.30 -9.26
N LEU A 706 -5.70 -22.50 -9.57
CA LEU A 706 -5.35 -23.50 -8.55
C LEU A 706 -4.23 -23.02 -7.64
N SER A 707 -4.21 -23.44 -6.37
CA SER A 707 -3.09 -23.23 -5.42
C SER A 707 -2.22 -24.50 -5.27
N ALA A 708 -0.94 -24.33 -4.91
CA ALA A 708 -0.07 -25.43 -4.56
C ALA A 708 -0.43 -25.90 -3.14
N PRO A 709 -0.50 -27.22 -2.86
CA PRO A 709 -0.76 -27.70 -1.51
C PRO A 709 0.30 -27.19 -0.53
N SER A 710 -0.15 -26.70 0.63
CA SER A 710 0.75 -26.20 1.68
C SER A 710 1.29 -27.33 2.55
N ALA A 711 2.30 -27.04 3.37
CA ALA A 711 2.89 -28.01 4.28
C ALA A 711 1.85 -28.76 5.11
N GLY A 712 1.95 -30.09 5.12
CA GLY A 712 1.01 -30.96 5.83
C GLY A 712 -0.19 -31.41 4.98
N GLU A 713 -0.44 -30.78 3.83
CA GLU A 713 -1.45 -31.22 2.87
C GLU A 713 -0.91 -32.32 1.92
N PRO A 714 -1.74 -33.26 1.46
CA PRO A 714 -1.34 -34.23 0.44
C PRO A 714 -0.85 -33.53 -0.84
N GLY A 715 0.29 -33.98 -1.39
CA GLY A 715 0.86 -33.45 -2.63
C GLY A 715 1.72 -32.20 -2.46
N ALA A 716 1.95 -31.73 -1.23
CA ALA A 716 2.83 -30.59 -0.95
C ALA A 716 4.28 -30.79 -1.42
N GLU A 717 4.74 -32.04 -1.50
CA GLU A 717 6.06 -32.40 -2.00
C GLU A 717 6.25 -32.20 -3.51
N VAL A 718 5.16 -31.98 -4.26
CA VAL A 718 5.21 -31.75 -5.71
C VAL A 718 5.73 -30.36 -6.07
N TYR A 719 5.53 -29.36 -5.18
CA TYR A 719 6.04 -27.99 -5.35
C TYR A 719 6.89 -27.59 -4.13
N PRO A 720 8.07 -28.21 -3.94
CA PRO A 720 8.80 -28.14 -2.67
C PRO A 720 9.58 -26.84 -2.46
N TYR A 721 9.69 -25.98 -3.47
CA TYR A 721 10.56 -24.80 -3.43
C TYR A 721 9.75 -23.52 -3.35
N VAL A 722 10.22 -22.59 -2.53
CA VAL A 722 9.69 -21.22 -2.50
C VAL A 722 10.28 -20.45 -3.67
N PHE A 723 9.47 -19.69 -4.40
CA PHE A 723 9.96 -18.67 -5.31
C PHE A 723 9.50 -17.28 -4.90
N THR A 724 10.29 -16.26 -5.27
CA THR A 724 9.97 -14.86 -5.02
C THR A 724 10.29 -14.01 -6.24
N THR A 725 9.43 -13.02 -6.52
CA THR A 725 9.63 -12.10 -7.65
C THR A 725 10.22 -10.77 -7.21
N TYR A 726 11.19 -10.23 -7.97
CA TYR A 726 11.86 -8.98 -7.62
C TYR A 726 12.30 -8.16 -8.85
N ARG A 727 13.00 -7.05 -8.60
CA ARG A 727 13.52 -6.12 -9.61
C ARG A 727 15.04 -6.14 -9.72
N LEU A 728 15.52 -5.77 -10.90
CA LEU A 728 16.89 -5.43 -11.24
C LEU A 728 16.97 -3.92 -11.49
N THR A 729 18.16 -3.35 -11.33
CA THR A 729 18.38 -1.90 -11.52
C THR A 729 18.11 -1.47 -12.96
N GLU A 730 18.39 -2.34 -13.92
CA GLU A 730 18.42 -2.06 -15.36
C GLU A 730 17.04 -2.11 -16.01
N HIS A 731 16.03 -2.66 -15.35
CA HIS A 731 14.69 -2.80 -15.92
C HIS A 731 13.59 -2.21 -15.03
N HIS A 732 12.60 -1.60 -15.69
CA HIS A 732 11.48 -0.95 -15.01
C HIS A 732 10.21 -1.79 -15.17
N THR A 733 9.62 -2.17 -14.03
CA THR A 733 8.36 -2.93 -13.92
C THR A 733 8.30 -4.16 -14.83
N ALA A 734 7.25 -4.34 -15.63
CA ALA A 734 7.09 -5.44 -16.59
C ALA A 734 7.96 -5.27 -17.86
N GLY A 735 8.89 -4.31 -17.86
CA GLY A 735 9.81 -4.05 -18.96
C GLY A 735 9.22 -3.27 -20.14
N GLY A 736 7.94 -2.85 -20.08
CA GLY A 736 7.22 -2.10 -21.14
C GLY A 736 7.92 -0.82 -21.63
N MET A 737 8.84 -0.30 -20.84
CA MET A 737 9.73 0.80 -21.23
C MET A 737 11.16 0.31 -21.47
N SER A 738 11.73 -0.42 -20.52
CA SER A 738 13.17 -0.70 -20.50
C SER A 738 13.63 -1.77 -21.50
N ARG A 739 12.77 -2.74 -21.86
CA ARG A 739 13.11 -3.77 -22.88
C ARG A 739 13.16 -3.21 -24.30
N TRP A 740 12.60 -2.02 -24.52
CA TRP A 740 12.68 -1.28 -25.77
C TRP A 740 13.96 -0.44 -25.88
N LEU A 741 14.74 -0.32 -24.81
CA LEU A 741 15.98 0.47 -24.79
C LEU A 741 17.19 -0.45 -24.99
N PRO A 742 17.90 -0.39 -26.14
CA PRO A 742 18.98 -1.32 -26.46
C PRO A 742 20.08 -1.39 -25.39
N TYR A 743 20.44 -0.26 -24.79
CA TYR A 743 21.49 -0.22 -23.76
C TYR A 743 21.10 -0.95 -22.47
N LEU A 744 19.83 -0.88 -22.06
CA LEU A 744 19.37 -1.60 -20.87
C LEU A 744 19.18 -3.08 -21.16
N SER A 745 18.65 -3.39 -22.35
CA SER A 745 18.52 -4.76 -22.86
C SER A 745 19.88 -5.44 -23.07
N GLU A 746 20.93 -4.71 -23.44
CA GLU A 746 22.30 -5.25 -23.51
C GLU A 746 22.83 -5.66 -22.12
N LEU A 747 22.51 -4.89 -21.08
CA LEU A 747 22.93 -5.18 -19.71
C LEU A 747 22.20 -6.38 -19.10
N GLN A 748 20.92 -6.56 -19.42
CA GLN A 748 20.10 -7.68 -18.94
C GLN A 748 19.30 -8.30 -20.10
N PRO A 749 19.93 -9.15 -20.94
CA PRO A 749 19.33 -9.58 -22.21
C PRO A 749 18.35 -10.75 -22.12
N GLU A 750 18.48 -11.59 -21.10
CA GLU A 750 17.70 -12.83 -20.97
C GLU A 750 17.10 -12.92 -19.56
N MET A 751 15.86 -13.43 -19.47
CA MET A 751 15.27 -13.82 -18.21
C MET A 751 16.11 -14.94 -17.56
N PHE A 752 16.35 -14.82 -16.25
CA PHE A 752 17.07 -15.82 -15.48
C PHE A 752 16.38 -16.15 -14.15
N CYS A 753 16.74 -17.27 -13.53
CA CYS A 753 16.41 -17.62 -12.17
C CYS A 753 17.68 -17.70 -11.31
N GLU A 754 17.64 -17.12 -10.11
CA GLU A 754 18.70 -17.26 -9.11
C GLU A 754 18.44 -18.52 -8.30
N VAL A 755 19.44 -19.39 -8.21
CA VAL A 755 19.38 -20.61 -7.41
C VAL A 755 20.65 -20.81 -6.59
N SER A 756 20.49 -21.39 -5.40
CA SER A 756 21.62 -21.82 -4.56
C SER A 756 22.47 -22.89 -5.24
N LYS A 757 23.73 -23.06 -4.79
CA LYS A 757 24.59 -24.17 -5.27
C LYS A 757 24.00 -25.53 -4.88
N GLU A 758 23.37 -25.60 -3.72
CA GLU A 758 22.75 -26.78 -3.15
C GLU A 758 21.54 -27.20 -3.97
N LEU A 759 20.64 -26.26 -4.29
CA LEU A 759 19.48 -26.54 -5.17
C LEU A 759 19.93 -26.94 -6.58
N ALA A 760 20.94 -26.27 -7.12
CA ALA A 760 21.48 -26.61 -8.43
C ALA A 760 22.04 -28.03 -8.46
N ALA A 761 22.75 -28.46 -7.40
CA ALA A 761 23.23 -29.82 -7.26
C ALA A 761 22.08 -30.83 -7.09
N GLU A 762 21.08 -30.49 -6.27
CA GLU A 762 19.90 -31.34 -6.01
C GLU A 762 19.08 -31.61 -7.28
N ARG A 763 18.88 -30.58 -8.11
CA ARG A 763 18.06 -30.65 -9.33
C ARG A 763 18.87 -30.82 -10.62
N GLY A 764 20.19 -30.94 -10.55
CA GLY A 764 21.05 -31.08 -11.73
C GLY A 764 20.98 -29.86 -12.67
N LEU A 765 20.90 -28.65 -12.12
CA LEU A 765 20.85 -27.40 -12.88
C LEU A 765 22.26 -26.94 -13.25
N GLU A 766 22.49 -26.71 -14.54
CA GLU A 766 23.77 -26.23 -15.05
C GLU A 766 23.84 -24.70 -15.02
N PRO A 767 24.93 -24.08 -14.54
CA PRO A 767 25.13 -22.63 -14.63
C PRO A 767 24.99 -22.14 -16.08
N TYR A 768 24.16 -21.11 -16.27
CA TYR A 768 23.79 -20.51 -17.56
C TYR A 768 23.06 -21.45 -18.54
N GLY A 769 22.74 -22.68 -18.10
CA GLY A 769 21.81 -23.57 -18.77
C GLY A 769 20.37 -23.06 -18.69
N TRP A 770 19.43 -23.88 -19.17
CA TRP A 770 18.01 -23.59 -19.09
C TRP A 770 17.38 -24.37 -17.93
N ALA A 771 16.37 -23.77 -17.30
CA ALA A 771 15.48 -24.45 -16.37
C ALA A 771 14.02 -24.17 -16.72
N THR A 772 13.16 -25.16 -16.47
CA THR A 772 11.71 -25.02 -16.48
C THR A 772 11.24 -24.90 -15.03
N ILE A 773 10.50 -23.84 -14.72
CA ILE A 773 9.88 -23.62 -13.41
C ILE A 773 8.38 -23.86 -13.57
N VAL A 774 7.79 -24.66 -12.69
CA VAL A 774 6.40 -25.12 -12.80
C VAL A 774 5.63 -24.79 -11.52
N SER A 775 4.47 -24.17 -11.68
CA SER A 775 3.44 -24.01 -10.65
C SER A 775 2.15 -24.71 -11.12
N PRO A 776 1.13 -24.88 -10.27
CA PRO A 776 -0.18 -25.35 -10.73
C PRO A 776 -0.86 -24.48 -11.79
N ARG A 777 -0.42 -23.23 -12.05
CA ARG A 777 -1.03 -22.33 -13.05
C ARG A 777 -0.34 -22.40 -14.41
N ALA A 778 0.98 -22.47 -14.40
CA ALA A 778 1.80 -22.32 -15.60
C ALA A 778 3.18 -22.95 -15.40
N ALA A 779 3.89 -23.12 -16.52
CA ALA A 779 5.32 -23.33 -16.52
C ALA A 779 6.01 -22.21 -17.32
N ILE A 780 7.19 -21.80 -16.90
CA ILE A 780 8.04 -20.82 -17.59
C ILE A 780 9.45 -21.39 -17.81
N GLU A 781 10.23 -20.83 -18.75
CA GLU A 781 11.67 -21.07 -18.85
C GLU A 781 12.53 -19.86 -18.52
N ALA A 782 13.68 -20.10 -17.91
CA ALA A 782 14.67 -19.08 -17.59
C ALA A 782 16.10 -19.63 -17.66
N ARG A 783 17.08 -18.74 -17.85
CA ARG A 783 18.51 -19.06 -17.67
C ARG A 783 18.83 -19.31 -16.20
N VAL A 784 19.71 -20.26 -15.90
CA VAL A 784 20.08 -20.59 -14.52
C VAL A 784 21.27 -19.73 -14.06
N LEU A 785 21.08 -18.93 -13.01
CA LEU A 785 22.16 -18.25 -12.30
C LEU A 785 22.42 -18.94 -10.96
N VAL A 786 23.39 -19.86 -10.95
CA VAL A 786 23.84 -20.51 -9.71
C VAL A 786 24.69 -19.53 -8.89
N THR A 787 24.27 -19.23 -7.67
CA THR A 787 24.89 -18.19 -6.84
C THR A 787 24.82 -18.50 -5.34
N ALA A 788 25.82 -18.04 -4.59
CA ALA A 788 25.79 -18.08 -3.12
C ALA A 788 24.93 -16.96 -2.52
N ARG A 789 24.45 -16.01 -3.34
CA ARG A 789 23.62 -14.88 -2.90
C ARG A 789 22.23 -15.31 -2.42
N LEU A 790 21.78 -16.51 -2.74
CA LEU A 790 20.49 -17.04 -2.32
C LEU A 790 20.72 -18.34 -1.54
N ALA A 791 21.23 -18.22 -0.31
CA ALA A 791 21.56 -19.38 0.49
C ALA A 791 20.30 -20.13 0.94
N PRO A 792 20.31 -21.48 0.98
CA PRO A 792 19.24 -22.24 1.60
C PRO A 792 19.14 -21.90 3.09
N LEU A 793 17.93 -21.95 3.64
CA LEU A 793 17.68 -21.71 5.06
C LEU A 793 17.35 -23.02 5.76
N VAL A 794 17.76 -23.15 7.03
CA VAL A 794 17.33 -24.27 7.87
C VAL A 794 16.15 -23.79 8.72
N VAL A 795 14.98 -24.34 8.47
CA VAL A 795 13.70 -23.95 9.09
C VAL A 795 13.02 -25.22 9.58
N GLY A 796 12.66 -25.28 10.86
CA GLY A 796 12.10 -26.49 11.48
C GLY A 796 12.94 -27.77 11.26
N GLY A 797 14.27 -27.64 11.20
CA GLY A 797 15.19 -28.76 10.94
C GLY A 797 15.24 -29.23 9.48
N ARG A 798 14.58 -28.53 8.55
CA ARG A 798 14.58 -28.84 7.11
C ARG A 798 15.28 -27.75 6.32
N THR A 799 15.97 -28.15 5.25
CA THR A 799 16.50 -27.20 4.26
C THR A 799 15.35 -26.68 3.40
N VAL A 800 15.16 -25.36 3.40
CA VAL A 800 14.22 -24.65 2.53
C VAL A 800 15.01 -23.91 1.46
N HIS A 801 14.80 -24.30 0.20
CA HIS A 801 15.39 -23.60 -0.94
C HIS A 801 14.46 -22.49 -1.42
N GLN A 802 15.08 -21.38 -1.83
CA GLN A 802 14.39 -20.24 -2.43
C GLN A 802 14.90 -20.05 -3.86
N ILE A 803 14.00 -19.69 -4.78
CA ILE A 803 14.28 -19.39 -6.17
C ILE A 803 13.96 -17.92 -6.43
N GLY A 804 14.94 -17.20 -6.95
CA GLY A 804 14.79 -15.78 -7.23
C GLY A 804 14.40 -15.51 -8.69
N LEU A 805 13.29 -14.83 -8.94
CA LEU A 805 12.81 -14.52 -10.30
C LEU A 805 12.67 -13.00 -10.54
N PRO A 806 13.47 -12.38 -11.41
CA PRO A 806 13.21 -11.04 -11.88
C PRO A 806 12.03 -11.04 -12.87
N TYR A 807 11.06 -10.14 -12.69
CA TYR A 807 9.77 -10.16 -13.40
C TYR A 807 9.68 -9.20 -14.61
N HIS A 808 10.80 -8.92 -15.26
CA HIS A 808 10.91 -7.85 -16.26
C HIS A 808 10.60 -8.26 -17.71
N TRP A 809 10.44 -9.54 -17.97
CA TRP A 809 10.25 -10.09 -19.32
C TRP A 809 8.81 -10.48 -19.58
N GLY A 810 8.43 -10.37 -20.84
CA GLY A 810 7.15 -10.77 -21.40
C GLY A 810 7.35 -11.31 -22.81
N VAL A 811 6.44 -12.18 -23.23
CA VAL A 811 6.46 -12.81 -24.55
C VAL A 811 5.87 -11.84 -25.56
N GLY A 812 6.64 -11.53 -26.60
CA GLY A 812 6.22 -10.63 -27.68
C GLY A 812 7.34 -10.40 -28.70
N GLY A 813 6.96 -9.94 -29.89
CA GLY A 813 7.89 -9.70 -31.00
C GLY A 813 8.42 -8.27 -31.14
N ASP A 814 7.84 -7.30 -30.41
CA ASP A 814 8.10 -5.87 -30.62
C ASP A 814 9.22 -5.29 -29.72
N ALA A 815 9.55 -5.92 -28.59
CA ALA A 815 10.63 -5.50 -27.70
C ALA A 815 12.02 -5.98 -28.20
N VAL A 816 13.11 -5.31 -27.77
CA VAL A 816 14.49 -5.72 -28.13
C VAL A 816 14.84 -7.07 -27.52
N VAL A 817 14.32 -7.36 -26.32
CA VAL A 817 14.51 -8.63 -25.61
C VAL A 817 13.16 -9.16 -25.13
N SER A 818 13.05 -10.50 -25.12
CA SER A 818 11.83 -11.24 -24.86
C SER A 818 12.12 -12.40 -23.89
N GLY A 819 11.10 -12.89 -23.20
CA GLY A 819 11.19 -13.99 -22.23
C GLY A 819 9.85 -14.26 -21.57
N ASP A 820 9.71 -15.42 -20.93
CA ASP A 820 8.47 -15.77 -20.24
C ASP A 820 8.18 -14.77 -19.07
N ALA A 821 6.91 -14.62 -18.70
CA ALA A 821 6.52 -13.74 -17.61
C ALA A 821 6.56 -14.50 -16.27
N ALA A 822 7.41 -14.06 -15.32
CA ALA A 822 7.50 -14.70 -13.99
C ALA A 822 6.14 -14.75 -13.25
N ASN A 823 5.30 -13.75 -13.49
CA ASN A 823 3.99 -13.65 -12.86
C ASN A 823 2.96 -14.66 -13.38
N ASP A 824 3.23 -15.39 -14.47
CA ASP A 824 2.37 -16.50 -14.90
C ASP A 824 2.37 -17.66 -13.87
N LEU A 825 3.40 -17.75 -13.03
CA LEU A 825 3.46 -18.75 -11.95
C LEU A 825 2.61 -18.40 -10.73
N LEU A 826 2.21 -17.13 -10.58
CA LEU A 826 1.52 -16.64 -9.39
C LEU A 826 0.02 -16.92 -9.48
N GLY A 827 -0.55 -17.37 -8.36
CA GLY A 827 -2.00 -17.38 -8.17
C GLY A 827 -2.54 -16.02 -7.75
N ILE A 828 -3.86 -15.89 -7.74
CA ILE A 828 -4.55 -14.69 -7.22
C ILE A 828 -5.10 -15.02 -5.83
N THR A 829 -4.48 -14.43 -4.81
CA THR A 829 -4.96 -14.40 -3.41
C THR A 829 -4.53 -13.06 -2.83
N LEU A 830 -5.46 -12.38 -2.16
CA LEU A 830 -5.29 -10.97 -1.81
C LEU A 830 -5.27 -10.75 -0.29
N ASP A 831 -4.48 -9.75 0.12
CA ASP A 831 -4.57 -9.13 1.44
C ASP A 831 -6.00 -8.61 1.68
N PRO A 832 -6.61 -8.88 2.84
CA PRO A 832 -8.00 -8.52 3.09
C PRO A 832 -8.21 -7.02 3.35
N ASN A 833 -7.17 -6.28 3.73
CA ASN A 833 -7.26 -4.86 4.03
C ASN A 833 -7.13 -4.01 2.76
N VAL A 834 -6.19 -4.37 1.88
CA VAL A 834 -5.80 -3.55 0.71
C VAL A 834 -5.93 -4.26 -0.64
N GLN A 835 -6.36 -5.53 -0.67
CA GLN A 835 -6.60 -6.32 -1.89
C GLN A 835 -5.39 -6.42 -2.82
N ILE A 836 -4.18 -6.29 -2.28
CA ILE A 836 -2.93 -6.51 -3.00
C ILE A 836 -2.63 -8.01 -3.00
N GLN A 837 -2.18 -8.52 -4.15
CA GLN A 837 -1.86 -9.93 -4.33
C GLN A 837 -0.59 -10.37 -3.60
N GLU A 838 -0.55 -11.65 -3.25
CA GLU A 838 0.66 -12.33 -2.83
C GLU A 838 1.57 -12.64 -4.03
N SER A 839 2.71 -11.95 -4.13
CA SER A 839 3.67 -12.14 -5.24
C SER A 839 5.12 -12.23 -4.79
N LYS A 840 5.35 -12.27 -3.47
CA LYS A 840 6.68 -12.39 -2.87
C LYS A 840 6.95 -13.76 -2.26
N ALA A 841 5.93 -14.61 -2.16
CA ALA A 841 6.05 -16.00 -1.77
C ALA A 841 5.08 -16.82 -2.61
N GLY A 842 5.58 -17.85 -3.29
CA GLY A 842 4.79 -18.86 -3.97
C GLY A 842 5.55 -20.18 -3.98
N SER A 843 4.86 -21.28 -4.27
CA SER A 843 5.48 -22.61 -4.32
C SER A 843 5.60 -23.11 -5.76
N CYS A 844 6.75 -23.68 -6.09
CA CYS A 844 7.00 -24.26 -7.41
C CYS A 844 7.90 -25.50 -7.35
N ASP A 845 8.02 -26.15 -8.51
CA ASP A 845 9.12 -27.06 -8.82
C ASP A 845 10.04 -26.44 -9.87
N ILE A 846 11.28 -26.93 -9.95
CA ILE A 846 12.27 -26.56 -10.95
C ILE A 846 12.97 -27.81 -11.50
N ARG A 847 13.10 -27.87 -12.82
CA ARG A 847 13.79 -28.96 -13.53
C ARG A 847 14.76 -28.41 -14.58
N PRO A 848 15.83 -29.14 -14.91
CA PRO A 848 16.76 -28.73 -15.96
C PRO A 848 16.11 -28.82 -17.34
N GLY A 849 16.59 -27.98 -18.25
CA GLY A 849 16.15 -27.94 -19.65
C GLY A 849 15.06 -26.91 -19.94
N ARG A 850 14.79 -26.76 -21.24
CA ARG A 850 13.79 -25.83 -21.77
C ARG A 850 12.38 -26.31 -21.52
N ARG A 851 11.46 -25.35 -21.44
CA ARG A 851 10.04 -25.62 -21.26
C ARG A 851 9.46 -26.21 -22.57
N PRO A 852 8.57 -27.22 -22.50
CA PRO A 852 7.81 -27.67 -23.66
C PRO A 852 6.92 -26.56 -24.23
N GLN A 853 6.59 -26.65 -25.51
CA GLN A 853 5.75 -25.68 -26.21
C GLN A 853 4.45 -26.35 -26.71
N GLY A 854 3.46 -25.56 -27.10
CA GLY A 854 2.19 -26.09 -27.61
C GLY A 854 1.45 -26.95 -26.58
N GLU A 855 0.76 -27.99 -27.05
CA GLU A 855 0.03 -28.93 -26.21
C GLU A 855 0.89 -29.63 -25.15
N GLU A 856 2.19 -29.86 -25.42
CA GLU A 856 3.08 -30.51 -24.46
C GLU A 856 3.32 -29.67 -23.20
N LEU A 857 3.18 -28.33 -23.30
CA LEU A 857 3.16 -27.45 -22.14
C LEU A 857 1.95 -27.75 -21.25
N LEU A 858 0.78 -27.85 -21.86
CA LEU A 858 -0.47 -28.08 -21.15
C LEU A 858 -0.48 -29.46 -20.49
N ARG A 859 0.06 -30.48 -21.17
CA ARG A 859 0.24 -31.83 -20.60
C ARG A 859 1.19 -31.83 -19.41
N LEU A 860 2.28 -31.06 -19.48
CA LEU A 860 3.19 -30.91 -18.34
C LEU A 860 2.48 -30.32 -17.12
N ILE A 861 1.73 -29.23 -17.31
CA ILE A 861 0.99 -28.59 -16.20
C ILE A 861 -0.05 -29.55 -15.63
N ALA A 862 -0.80 -30.25 -16.49
CA ALA A 862 -1.80 -31.23 -16.06
C ALA A 862 -1.20 -32.42 -15.29
N ASP A 863 -0.01 -32.92 -15.67
CA ASP A 863 0.71 -33.95 -14.92
C ASP A 863 1.03 -33.49 -13.49
N TYR A 864 1.57 -32.27 -13.36
CA TYR A 864 1.88 -31.68 -12.06
C TYR A 864 0.63 -31.48 -11.19
N GLN A 865 -0.46 -30.97 -11.76
CA GLN A 865 -1.76 -30.85 -11.08
C GLN A 865 -2.30 -32.20 -10.63
N SER A 866 -2.21 -33.24 -11.48
CA SER A 866 -2.66 -34.59 -11.15
C SER A 866 -1.83 -35.22 -10.04
N ARG A 867 -0.50 -35.04 -10.06
CA ARG A 867 0.40 -35.57 -9.04
C ARG A 867 0.19 -34.90 -7.68
N SER A 868 -0.06 -33.60 -7.67
CA SER A 868 -0.32 -32.87 -6.42
C SER A 868 -1.74 -33.04 -5.91
N GLY A 869 -2.67 -33.55 -6.73
CA GLY A 869 -4.09 -33.59 -6.40
C GLY A 869 -4.70 -32.20 -6.23
N ALA A 870 -4.13 -31.17 -6.86
CA ALA A 870 -4.59 -29.79 -6.68
C ALA A 870 -5.98 -29.61 -7.29
N THR A 871 -6.88 -28.99 -6.54
CA THR A 871 -8.25 -28.65 -6.97
C THR A 871 -8.54 -27.19 -6.66
N ALA A 872 -9.71 -26.70 -7.09
CA ALA A 872 -10.14 -25.34 -6.76
C ALA A 872 -10.24 -25.10 -5.24
N GLU A 873 -10.39 -26.16 -4.43
CA GLU A 873 -10.51 -26.08 -2.97
C GLU A 873 -9.16 -26.13 -2.22
N THR A 874 -8.09 -26.58 -2.89
CA THR A 874 -6.75 -26.68 -2.31
C THR A 874 -6.29 -25.30 -1.81
N GLY A 875 -5.96 -25.19 -0.52
CA GLY A 875 -5.60 -23.92 0.12
C GLY A 875 -6.74 -22.89 0.20
N ASN A 876 -7.97 -23.20 -0.22
CA ASN A 876 -9.12 -22.28 -0.22
C ASN A 876 -10.23 -22.70 0.76
N THR A 877 -10.08 -23.86 1.39
CA THR A 877 -11.06 -24.36 2.37
C THR A 877 -11.13 -23.41 3.57
N ARG A 878 -12.33 -22.90 3.87
CA ARG A 878 -12.59 -22.06 5.05
C ARG A 878 -12.56 -22.88 6.32
N LEU A 879 -12.20 -22.24 7.43
CA LEU A 879 -12.39 -22.82 8.76
C LEU A 879 -13.86 -23.17 8.97
N SER A 880 -14.13 -24.31 9.62
CA SER A 880 -15.50 -24.70 10.01
C SER A 880 -15.63 -24.69 11.53
N ASP A 881 -16.86 -24.56 12.05
CA ASP A 881 -17.16 -24.58 13.49
C ASP A 881 -16.60 -25.82 14.20
N ALA A 882 -16.55 -26.97 13.52
CA ALA A 882 -16.05 -28.22 14.07
C ALA A 882 -14.52 -28.20 14.27
N VAL A 883 -13.78 -27.60 13.33
CA VAL A 883 -12.32 -27.45 13.41
C VAL A 883 -11.96 -26.37 14.44
N TRP A 884 -12.76 -25.30 14.53
CA TRP A 884 -12.64 -24.23 15.51
C TRP A 884 -12.75 -24.73 16.97
N LYS A 885 -13.81 -25.50 17.28
CA LYS A 885 -14.03 -26.00 18.65
C LYS A 885 -12.99 -27.04 19.07
N GLY A 886 -12.54 -27.91 18.15
CA GLY A 886 -11.50 -28.89 18.44
C GLY A 886 -10.12 -28.27 18.75
N GLY A 887 -9.84 -27.06 18.26
CA GLY A 887 -8.61 -26.31 18.55
C GLY A 887 -8.61 -25.63 19.92
N ALA A 888 -9.77 -25.13 20.37
CA ALA A 888 -9.92 -24.47 21.67
C ALA A 888 -9.73 -25.45 22.85
N ASP A 889 -10.27 -26.66 22.73
CA ASP A 889 -10.13 -27.70 23.77
C ASP A 889 -8.68 -28.26 23.82
N GLY A 890 -7.98 -28.29 22.68
CA GLY A 890 -6.59 -28.77 22.59
C GLY A 890 -5.52 -27.78 23.09
N ALA A 891 -5.87 -26.51 23.33
CA ALA A 891 -4.98 -25.52 23.93
C ALA A 891 -4.90 -25.66 25.47
N ALA A 892 -5.98 -26.14 26.11
CA ALA A 892 -5.99 -26.43 27.53
C ALA A 892 -5.11 -27.63 27.90
N GLU A 893 -5.05 -28.66 27.04
CA GLU A 893 -4.29 -29.89 27.30
C GLU A 893 -2.77 -29.80 27.06
N ARG A 894 -2.25 -28.72 26.46
CA ARG A 894 -0.80 -28.53 26.27
C ARG A 894 -0.14 -27.63 27.31
N SER A 895 -0.85 -27.32 28.40
CA SER A 895 -0.37 -26.46 29.50
C SER A 895 0.06 -27.23 30.76
N GLU A 896 0.24 -28.56 30.69
CA GLU A 896 0.86 -29.37 31.75
C GLU A 896 2.31 -29.81 31.44
#